data_AF-A0A327YWM9-F1
#
_entry.id   AF-A0A327YWM9-F1
#
_cell.length_a   1.000
_cell.length_b   1.000
_cell.length_c   1.000
_cell.angle_alpha   90.00
_cell.angle_beta   90.00
_cell.angle_gamma   90.00
#
_symmetry.space_group_name_H-M   'P 1'
#
loop_
_entity.id
_entity.type
_entity.pdbx_description
1 polymer ?
#
loop_
_entity_poly.entity_id
_entity_poly.type
_entity_poly.pdbx_seq_one_letter_code
_entity_poly.pdbx_strand_id
1 'polypeptide(L)'
;MSESTAVIERVPAPAPAEVKAERTTDLLRVLPWLVVVAVLLGLLTWSNTPGVETLRYAVYWPLGVLVPGVLVYRALRGSRGNLPEDIGFGATAGIAVQLIGWAIFVSLGIGGVLWVWPLLVIAVFAAVPGLRRHWRIEDPQPLPLAWSWAIAAIAVLAVAVLGLGEWATNPLPPVTHSLFGDIYYHWANAAQLSHTIFPTQPQMAGEPLKYHWFSDAFRASATMISGAELATVMLRLWAGPIVITTVLVIAGLARQASRVWWAGPVAAFVAVALPLASIWPEFSSWPVTVEPWYSPTLTFSIPFVTVVAALLVDMARGVPLKKRGWALFGMLLVVATASKSSSLPVLLGGIMLGGLALWVITRQLPKMMLGALGAAALVLALTVPFLAGGGSGAGIQFGATFSFKGQYIWVVGKDHIPGTGGILPEQMFHVPWGLKLILPALVVCFVISQLGRVLGFAALLRRDIRKDAAAWVLAGIGIAGWAGALLVNHTANGELYFVYSAIPAQAALTAWLLTAVAPRKAYLPIAGGLLAGALTGALLYRFGPGLDGPWQDHWRYNLGRPVIVLLIVLAIGAGLWWLHRRRWPAMVGTGLAVLVAAGIGLGWDTTWRGVSGQAEQAFNGTTPSAGKKGDFWVTQNEMRAAAWLADNAPAEDYVATNVHCEMVKTDADCTNRSFWVSALTEHAVVLEGWAYQPATQSAHGESGIPYFKAASPEPERQRINDAAFSAPTASGLAELRDRYKAKWLYADKRASPVSPELANLATERFRAGDVIVYQLPG
;
A
#
# COMPACT_ATOMS: atom_id res chain seq x y z
N MET A 1 -31.95 18.47 86.32
CA MET A 1 -31.46 17.09 86.50
C MET A 1 -32.39 16.18 85.70
N SER A 2 -31.93 15.73 84.54
CA SER A 2 -32.62 14.76 83.68
C SER A 2 -31.53 14.00 82.95
N GLU A 3 -31.30 12.76 83.37
CA GLU A 3 -30.36 11.84 82.73
C GLU A 3 -31.13 11.03 81.67
N SER A 4 -30.64 11.10 80.43
CA SER A 4 -31.04 10.23 79.33
C SER A 4 -29.80 9.53 78.82
N THR A 5 -29.72 8.22 79.03
CA THR A 5 -28.70 7.31 78.51
C THR A 5 -28.95 7.04 77.03
N ALA A 6 -28.08 7.57 76.15
CA ALA A 6 -28.04 7.23 74.73
C ALA A 6 -26.88 6.24 74.46
N VAL A 7 -27.26 5.06 73.96
CA VAL A 7 -26.36 4.02 73.44
C VAL A 7 -25.81 4.47 72.08
N ILE A 8 -24.49 4.51 71.92
CA ILE A 8 -23.82 4.81 70.64
C ILE A 8 -23.71 3.51 69.83
N GLU A 9 -24.46 3.43 68.74
CA GLU A 9 -24.39 2.36 67.75
C GLU A 9 -23.16 2.59 66.84
N ARG A 10 -22.22 1.62 66.80
CA ARG A 10 -21.04 1.68 65.92
C ARG A 10 -21.44 1.28 64.49
N VAL A 11 -21.31 2.22 63.56
CA VAL A 11 -21.40 1.97 62.11
C VAL A 11 -20.24 1.04 61.67
N PRO A 12 -20.47 -0.04 60.91
CA PRO A 12 -19.40 -0.89 60.39
C PRO A 12 -18.66 -0.18 59.25
N ALA A 13 -17.32 -0.30 59.24
CA ALA A 13 -16.50 0.18 58.15
C ALA A 13 -16.83 -0.56 56.83
N PRO A 14 -16.86 0.13 55.67
CA PRO A 14 -17.12 -0.50 54.39
C PRO A 14 -15.96 -1.45 54.01
N ALA A 15 -16.33 -2.67 53.60
CA ALA A 15 -15.39 -3.68 53.13
C ALA A 15 -14.75 -3.30 51.78
N PRO A 16 -13.50 -3.73 51.49
CA PRO A 16 -12.77 -3.36 50.29
C PRO A 16 -13.34 -4.11 49.06
N ALA A 17 -14.18 -3.43 48.29
CA ALA A 17 -14.76 -3.95 47.05
C ALA A 17 -14.48 -3.04 45.84
N GLU A 18 -13.20 -2.76 45.54
CA GLU A 18 -12.84 -1.97 44.33
C GLU A 18 -11.70 -2.56 43.47
N VAL A 19 -10.90 -3.52 43.96
CA VAL A 19 -9.71 -4.00 43.21
C VAL A 19 -10.01 -5.05 42.12
N LYS A 20 -11.13 -5.78 42.22
CA LYS A 20 -11.48 -6.84 41.24
C LYS A 20 -12.12 -6.29 39.96
N ALA A 21 -12.90 -5.22 40.04
CA ALA A 21 -13.64 -4.65 38.90
C ALA A 21 -12.70 -3.95 37.90
N GLU A 22 -11.68 -3.23 38.39
CA GLU A 22 -10.67 -2.56 37.54
C GLU A 22 -9.81 -3.55 36.74
N ARG A 23 -9.41 -4.68 37.36
CA ARG A 23 -8.61 -5.71 36.66
C ARG A 23 -9.38 -6.37 35.52
N THR A 24 -10.69 -6.60 35.68
CA THR A 24 -11.51 -7.20 34.63
C THR A 24 -11.72 -6.28 33.43
N THR A 25 -11.85 -4.96 33.64
CA THR A 25 -11.99 -3.98 32.55
C THR A 25 -10.69 -3.78 31.78
N ASP A 26 -9.53 -3.86 32.44
CA ASP A 26 -8.24 -3.74 31.76
C ASP A 26 -7.90 -4.97 30.91
N LEU A 27 -8.20 -6.19 31.39
CA LEU A 27 -8.05 -7.42 30.59
C LEU A 27 -8.91 -7.37 29.32
N LEU A 28 -10.16 -6.92 29.44
CA LEU A 28 -11.07 -6.79 28.30
C LEU A 28 -10.63 -5.74 27.27
N ARG A 29 -9.81 -4.75 27.67
CA ARG A 29 -9.22 -3.74 26.77
C ARG A 29 -8.00 -4.26 26.01
N VAL A 30 -7.27 -5.20 26.59
CA VAL A 30 -6.05 -5.78 26.01
C VAL A 30 -6.36 -6.98 25.11
N LEU A 31 -7.36 -7.78 25.47
CA LEU A 31 -7.74 -9.01 24.76
C LEU A 31 -7.93 -8.85 23.24
N PRO A 32 -8.61 -7.81 22.71
CA PRO A 32 -8.76 -7.63 21.26
C PRO A 32 -7.41 -7.59 20.53
N TRP A 33 -6.41 -6.93 21.14
CA TRP A 33 -5.09 -6.77 20.53
C TRP A 33 -4.26 -8.04 20.62
N LEU A 34 -4.43 -8.83 21.69
CA LEU A 34 -3.84 -10.16 21.78
C LEU A 34 -4.36 -11.09 20.69
N VAL A 35 -5.65 -10.98 20.31
CA VAL A 35 -6.20 -11.74 19.18
C VAL A 35 -5.54 -11.34 17.87
N VAL A 36 -5.34 -10.04 17.62
CA VAL A 36 -4.63 -9.56 16.41
C VAL A 36 -3.21 -10.14 16.35
N VAL A 37 -2.47 -10.06 17.46
CA VAL A 37 -1.10 -10.58 17.54
C VAL A 37 -1.09 -12.11 17.37
N ALA A 38 -2.00 -12.83 18.02
CA ALA A 38 -2.08 -14.28 17.91
C ALA A 38 -2.38 -14.75 16.48
N VAL A 39 -3.31 -14.07 15.77
CA VAL A 39 -3.61 -14.36 14.37
C VAL A 39 -2.41 -14.05 13.47
N LEU A 40 -1.75 -12.91 13.67
CA LEU A 40 -0.55 -12.54 12.91
C LEU A 40 0.55 -13.58 13.07
N LEU A 41 0.90 -13.94 14.31
CA LEU A 41 1.93 -14.95 14.57
C LEU A 41 1.51 -16.34 14.09
N GLY A 42 0.23 -16.70 14.22
CA GLY A 42 -0.33 -17.95 13.73
C GLY A 42 -0.21 -18.08 12.20
N LEU A 43 -0.53 -17.01 11.46
CA LEU A 43 -0.41 -17.00 9.99
C LEU A 43 1.04 -16.96 9.51
N LEU A 44 1.95 -16.27 10.21
CA LEU A 44 3.38 -16.33 9.93
C LEU A 44 3.94 -17.74 10.15
N THR A 45 3.52 -18.42 11.24
CA THR A 45 3.90 -19.80 11.52
C THR A 45 3.34 -20.75 10.46
N TRP A 46 2.06 -20.60 10.10
CA TRP A 46 1.39 -21.39 9.07
C TRP A 46 2.04 -21.23 7.68
N SER A 47 2.56 -20.04 7.36
CA SER A 47 3.28 -19.77 6.11
C SER A 47 4.77 -20.16 6.13
N ASN A 48 5.18 -20.96 7.12
CA ASN A 48 6.55 -21.45 7.32
C ASN A 48 7.59 -20.32 7.49
N THR A 49 7.20 -19.20 8.11
CA THR A 49 8.14 -18.13 8.46
C THR A 49 9.08 -18.59 9.58
N PRO A 50 10.41 -18.42 9.47
CA PRO A 50 11.35 -18.81 10.52
C PRO A 50 11.03 -18.19 11.88
N GLY A 51 10.94 -19.02 12.92
CA GLY A 51 10.52 -18.58 14.25
C GLY A 51 11.51 -17.59 14.91
N VAL A 52 12.82 -17.77 14.67
CA VAL A 52 13.87 -16.88 15.19
C VAL A 52 13.75 -15.49 14.57
N GLU A 53 13.54 -15.41 13.26
CA GLU A 53 13.34 -14.14 12.56
C GLU A 53 12.04 -13.46 12.96
N THR A 54 10.97 -14.25 13.10
CA THR A 54 9.69 -13.78 13.64
C THR A 54 9.88 -13.14 15.03
N LEU A 55 10.65 -13.78 15.92
CA LEU A 55 10.94 -13.26 17.25
C LEU A 55 11.80 -11.98 17.19
N ARG A 56 12.87 -11.97 16.40
CA ARG A 56 13.73 -10.79 16.18
C ARG A 56 12.90 -9.58 15.73
N TYR A 57 12.02 -9.80 14.76
CA TYR A 57 11.14 -8.75 14.25
C TYR A 57 10.06 -8.34 15.25
N ALA A 58 9.50 -9.29 16.00
CA ALA A 58 8.53 -9.01 17.06
C ALA A 58 9.12 -8.20 18.22
N VAL A 59 10.44 -8.25 18.45
CA VAL A 59 11.16 -7.38 19.38
C VAL A 59 11.50 -6.04 18.74
N TYR A 60 11.99 -6.06 17.50
CA TYR A 60 12.33 -4.85 16.74
C TYR A 60 11.13 -3.93 16.55
N TRP A 61 9.96 -4.43 16.19
CA TRP A 61 8.84 -3.56 15.87
C TRP A 61 8.39 -2.69 17.07
N PRO A 62 8.14 -3.25 18.28
CA PRO A 62 7.84 -2.43 19.45
C PRO A 62 8.97 -1.51 19.88
N LEU A 63 10.21 -2.01 19.96
CA LEU A 63 11.33 -1.26 20.56
C LEU A 63 12.04 -0.33 19.57
N GLY A 64 12.10 -0.73 18.30
CA GLY A 64 12.74 -0.01 17.21
C GLY A 64 11.83 1.03 16.56
N VAL A 65 10.53 0.75 16.46
CA VAL A 65 9.58 1.61 15.73
C VAL A 65 8.53 2.21 16.66
N LEU A 66 7.75 1.40 17.36
CA LEU A 66 6.56 1.88 18.08
C LEU A 66 6.92 2.79 19.25
N VAL A 67 7.80 2.37 20.16
CA VAL A 67 8.14 3.16 21.36
C VAL A 67 8.82 4.47 20.98
N PRO A 68 9.90 4.51 20.18
CA PRO A 68 10.51 5.75 19.71
C PRO A 68 9.48 6.64 18.98
N GLY A 69 8.66 6.03 18.13
CA GLY A 69 7.66 6.73 17.34
C GLY A 69 6.56 7.39 18.15
N VAL A 70 5.97 6.67 19.12
CA VAL A 70 4.96 7.20 20.06
C VAL A 70 5.52 8.38 20.84
N LEU A 71 6.75 8.24 21.36
CA LEU A 71 7.43 9.28 22.12
C LEU A 71 7.67 10.54 21.28
N VAL A 72 8.22 10.38 20.08
CA VAL A 72 8.47 11.49 19.15
C VAL A 72 7.17 12.13 18.69
N TYR A 73 6.15 11.35 18.33
CA TYR A 73 4.85 11.88 17.93
C TYR A 73 4.22 12.71 19.06
N ARG A 74 4.19 12.19 20.29
CA ARG A 74 3.69 12.93 21.46
C ARG A 74 4.49 14.19 21.74
N ALA A 75 5.80 14.19 21.53
CA ALA A 75 6.65 15.37 21.71
C ALA A 75 6.43 16.46 20.64
N LEU A 76 6.13 16.05 19.40
CA LEU A 76 5.96 16.97 18.27
C LEU A 76 4.53 17.49 18.12
N ARG A 77 3.52 16.63 18.35
CA ARG A 77 2.10 16.94 18.14
C ARG A 77 1.24 16.90 19.40
N GLY A 78 1.61 16.09 20.39
CA GLY A 78 0.79 15.77 21.56
C GLY A 78 0.07 14.42 21.43
N SER A 79 -0.30 13.81 22.56
CA SER A 79 -1.06 12.54 22.58
C SER A 79 -2.47 12.71 22.01
N ARG A 80 -3.01 11.62 21.47
CA ARG A 80 -4.39 11.46 21.03
C ARG A 80 -5.37 11.16 22.17
N GLY A 81 -4.86 11.02 23.40
CA GLY A 81 -5.61 10.69 24.61
C GLY A 81 -5.89 9.20 24.77
N ASN A 82 -5.50 8.35 23.81
CA ASN A 82 -5.70 6.91 23.89
C ASN A 82 -4.52 6.18 23.24
N LEU A 83 -4.24 4.98 23.76
CA LEU A 83 -3.09 4.19 23.33
C LEU A 83 -3.20 3.69 21.88
N PRO A 84 -4.34 3.17 21.37
CA PRO A 84 -4.41 2.66 20.00
C PRO A 84 -4.10 3.71 18.93
N GLU A 85 -4.63 4.92 19.07
CA GLU A 85 -4.29 6.00 18.13
C GLU A 85 -2.86 6.50 18.33
N ASP A 86 -2.37 6.61 19.57
CA ASP A 86 -0.97 6.96 19.80
C ASP A 86 -0.03 5.92 19.16
N ILE A 87 -0.36 4.63 19.20
CA ILE A 87 0.40 3.56 18.53
C ILE A 87 0.35 3.74 17.02
N GLY A 88 -0.82 3.94 16.41
CA GLY A 88 -0.93 4.10 14.95
C GLY A 88 -0.17 5.33 14.45
N PHE A 89 -0.45 6.50 15.02
CA PHE A 89 0.24 7.75 14.64
C PHE A 89 1.72 7.73 15.02
N GLY A 90 2.05 7.10 16.16
CA GLY A 90 3.39 6.89 16.65
C GLY A 90 4.20 5.99 15.73
N ALA A 91 3.65 4.86 15.26
CA ALA A 91 4.31 3.97 14.31
C ALA A 91 4.71 4.72 13.03
N THR A 92 3.80 5.51 12.46
CA THR A 92 4.09 6.36 11.29
C THR A 92 5.25 7.32 11.57
N ALA A 93 5.27 7.98 12.73
CA ALA A 93 6.40 8.83 13.11
C ALA A 93 7.69 8.03 13.38
N GLY A 94 7.59 6.84 13.96
CA GLY A 94 8.69 5.95 14.28
C GLY A 94 9.41 5.46 13.05
N ILE A 95 8.67 5.08 12.01
CA ILE A 95 9.25 4.71 10.71
C ILE A 95 10.02 5.89 10.12
N ALA A 96 9.46 7.11 10.18
CA ALA A 96 10.17 8.29 9.69
C ALA A 96 11.45 8.57 10.49
N VAL A 97 11.41 8.40 11.82
CA VAL A 97 12.58 8.51 12.70
C VAL A 97 13.61 7.43 12.39
N GLN A 98 13.20 6.20 12.10
CA GLN A 98 14.09 5.12 11.69
C GLN A 98 14.77 5.44 10.36
N LEU A 99 14.05 5.99 9.38
CA LEU A 99 14.63 6.39 8.10
C LEU A 99 15.68 7.51 8.26
N ILE A 100 15.50 8.41 9.24
CA ILE A 100 16.55 9.38 9.60
C ILE A 100 17.79 8.65 10.14
N GLY A 101 17.60 7.68 11.04
CA GLY A 101 18.69 6.85 11.58
C GLY A 101 19.42 6.07 10.48
N TRP A 102 18.67 5.44 9.58
CA TRP A 102 19.20 4.76 8.39
C TRP A 102 20.06 5.70 7.57
N ALA A 103 19.55 6.89 7.21
CA ALA A 103 20.29 7.84 6.40
C ALA A 103 21.61 8.28 7.08
N ILE A 104 21.59 8.50 8.39
CA ILE A 104 22.79 8.88 9.16
C ILE A 104 23.80 7.73 9.21
N PHE A 105 23.39 6.53 9.63
CA PHE A 105 24.33 5.42 9.86
C PHE A 105 24.89 4.86 8.56
N VAL A 106 24.06 4.77 7.51
CA VAL A 106 24.51 4.31 6.19
C VAL A 106 25.44 5.33 5.54
N SER A 107 25.14 6.64 5.61
CA SER A 107 26.03 7.67 5.05
C SER A 107 27.39 7.75 5.75
N LEU A 108 27.46 7.36 7.03
CA LEU A 108 28.69 7.28 7.80
C LEU A 108 29.44 5.94 7.62
N GLY A 109 28.93 5.01 6.80
CA GLY A 109 29.55 3.70 6.61
C GLY A 109 29.45 2.77 7.83
N ILE A 110 28.59 3.08 8.80
CA ILE A 110 28.40 2.33 10.05
C ILE A 110 27.02 1.66 10.14
N GLY A 111 26.44 1.32 8.99
CA GLY A 111 25.13 0.68 8.90
C GLY A 111 24.97 -0.57 9.77
N GLY A 112 26.04 -1.35 9.96
CA GLY A 112 26.03 -2.57 10.78
C GLY A 112 25.71 -2.37 12.27
N VAL A 113 25.75 -1.13 12.79
CA VAL A 113 25.36 -0.79 14.16
C VAL A 113 24.09 0.06 14.24
N LEU A 114 23.28 0.09 13.18
CA LEU A 114 22.03 0.87 13.14
C LEU A 114 21.04 0.50 14.27
N TRP A 115 21.11 -0.71 14.83
CA TRP A 115 20.31 -1.12 15.99
C TRP A 115 20.49 -0.23 17.23
N VAL A 116 21.59 0.53 17.33
CA VAL A 116 21.83 1.50 18.39
C VAL A 116 20.92 2.72 18.28
N TRP A 117 20.50 3.10 17.06
CA TRP A 117 19.67 4.28 16.81
C TRP A 117 18.37 4.36 17.66
N PRO A 118 17.49 3.34 17.66
CA PRO A 118 16.28 3.40 18.49
C PRO A 118 16.59 3.49 19.98
N LEU A 119 17.68 2.88 20.45
CA LEU A 119 18.12 2.98 21.84
C LEU A 119 18.54 4.41 22.20
N LEU A 120 19.21 5.13 21.30
CA LEU A 120 19.56 6.54 21.49
C LEU A 120 18.32 7.41 21.62
N VAL A 121 17.30 7.20 20.77
CA VAL A 121 16.03 7.94 20.86
C VAL A 121 15.35 7.67 22.21
N ILE A 122 15.23 6.41 22.61
CA ILE A 122 14.64 6.03 23.91
C ILE A 122 15.44 6.64 25.07
N ALA A 123 16.77 6.56 25.04
CA ALA A 123 17.65 7.08 26.06
C ALA A 123 17.50 8.60 26.23
N VAL A 124 17.36 9.36 25.13
CA VAL A 124 17.10 10.80 25.18
C VAL A 124 15.77 11.10 25.90
N PHE A 125 14.70 10.36 25.58
CA PHE A 125 13.40 10.53 26.24
C PHE A 125 13.38 10.07 27.70
N ALA A 126 14.23 9.12 28.08
CA ALA A 126 14.42 8.69 29.46
C ALA A 126 15.29 9.70 30.25
N ALA A 127 16.34 10.24 29.65
CA ALA A 127 17.30 11.11 30.32
C ALA A 127 16.77 12.54 30.51
N VAL A 128 16.14 13.14 29.49
CA VAL A 128 15.76 14.56 29.48
C VAL A 128 14.44 14.79 30.24
N PRO A 129 14.42 15.53 31.37
CA PRO A 129 13.23 15.67 32.23
C PRO A 129 11.99 16.20 31.49
N GLY A 130 12.17 17.16 30.59
CA GLY A 130 11.08 17.74 29.79
C GLY A 130 10.47 16.78 28.77
N LEU A 131 11.17 15.69 28.43
CA LEU A 131 10.69 14.64 27.52
C LEU A 131 10.06 13.45 28.27
N ARG A 132 10.41 13.23 29.54
CA ARG A 132 9.87 12.13 30.38
C ARG A 132 8.34 12.14 30.48
N ARG A 133 7.72 13.32 30.39
CA ARG A 133 6.26 13.44 30.39
C ARG A 133 5.58 12.72 29.21
N HIS A 134 6.26 12.57 28.07
CA HIS A 134 5.70 11.96 26.86
C HIS A 134 5.55 10.43 26.95
N TRP A 135 6.10 9.79 27.98
CA TRP A 135 5.86 8.38 28.28
C TRP A 135 4.42 8.12 28.71
N ARG A 136 3.73 9.14 29.25
CA ARG A 136 2.35 9.04 29.73
C ARG A 136 1.40 9.84 28.84
N ILE A 137 0.12 9.48 28.91
CA ILE A 137 -0.95 10.25 28.32
C ILE A 137 -1.38 11.29 29.35
N GLU A 138 -1.14 12.58 29.07
CA GLU A 138 -1.46 13.67 30.01
C GLU A 138 -2.97 13.92 30.15
N ASP A 139 -3.73 13.79 29.05
CA ASP A 139 -5.19 13.98 29.01
C ASP A 139 -5.86 12.71 28.43
N PRO A 140 -6.21 11.72 29.27
CA PRO A 140 -6.82 10.47 28.83
C PRO A 140 -8.24 10.66 28.25
N GLN A 141 -8.43 10.18 27.03
CA GLN A 141 -9.69 10.15 26.27
C GLN A 141 -9.96 8.69 25.83
N PRO A 142 -10.33 7.79 26.77
CA PRO A 142 -10.45 6.37 26.48
C PRO A 142 -11.55 6.07 25.46
N LEU A 143 -11.31 5.06 24.62
CA LEU A 143 -12.25 4.60 23.62
C LEU A 143 -13.15 3.48 24.19
N PRO A 144 -14.42 3.35 23.74
CA PRO A 144 -15.30 2.25 24.15
C PRO A 144 -14.72 0.88 23.77
N LEU A 145 -14.99 -0.16 24.57
CA LEU A 145 -14.55 -1.53 24.28
C LEU A 145 -14.99 -2.02 22.89
N ALA A 146 -16.20 -1.64 22.46
CA ALA A 146 -16.72 -1.96 21.14
C ALA A 146 -15.84 -1.41 20.00
N TRP A 147 -15.17 -0.27 20.21
CA TRP A 147 -14.21 0.27 19.25
C TRP A 147 -13.01 -0.66 19.11
N SER A 148 -12.41 -1.08 20.23
CA SER A 148 -11.22 -1.94 20.23
C SER A 148 -11.51 -3.29 19.58
N TRP A 149 -12.66 -3.91 19.89
CA TRP A 149 -13.07 -5.16 19.25
C TRP A 149 -13.35 -5.01 17.76
N ALA A 150 -14.03 -3.92 17.35
CA ALA A 150 -14.30 -3.69 15.93
C ALA A 150 -13.01 -3.47 15.13
N ILE A 151 -12.08 -2.67 15.66
CA ILE A 151 -10.78 -2.44 15.03
C ILE A 151 -9.93 -3.71 15.01
N ALA A 152 -9.92 -4.48 16.10
CA ALA A 152 -9.23 -5.76 16.14
C ALA A 152 -9.77 -6.74 15.08
N ALA A 153 -11.09 -6.83 14.92
CA ALA A 153 -11.69 -7.67 13.88
C ALA A 153 -11.29 -7.23 12.47
N ILE A 154 -11.24 -5.93 12.21
CA ILE A 154 -10.80 -5.38 10.91
C ILE A 154 -9.30 -5.63 10.68
N ALA A 155 -8.47 -5.49 11.71
CA ALA A 155 -7.04 -5.79 11.64
C ALA A 155 -6.79 -7.28 11.41
N VAL A 156 -7.54 -8.17 12.08
CA VAL A 156 -7.52 -9.62 11.83
C VAL A 156 -7.90 -9.92 10.39
N LEU A 157 -8.96 -9.31 9.85
CA LEU A 157 -9.33 -9.47 8.45
C LEU A 157 -8.21 -9.03 7.51
N ALA A 158 -7.61 -7.86 7.76
CA ALA A 158 -6.50 -7.36 6.93
C ALA A 158 -5.30 -8.32 6.94
N VAL A 159 -4.89 -8.78 8.13
CA VAL A 159 -3.79 -9.74 8.28
C VAL A 159 -4.14 -11.11 7.68
N ALA A 160 -5.40 -11.54 7.73
CA ALA A 160 -5.85 -12.76 7.08
C ALA A 160 -5.78 -12.65 5.55
N VAL A 161 -6.15 -11.49 4.97
CA VAL A 161 -6.00 -11.23 3.53
C VAL A 161 -4.53 -11.29 3.12
N LEU A 162 -3.63 -10.66 3.89
CA LEU A 162 -2.17 -10.80 3.69
C LEU A 162 -1.73 -12.26 3.74
N GLY A 163 -2.10 -12.99 4.79
CA GLY A 163 -1.64 -14.36 5.01
C GLY A 163 -2.12 -15.31 3.91
N LEU A 164 -3.40 -15.24 3.56
CA LEU A 164 -4.03 -16.12 2.57
C LEU A 164 -3.68 -15.73 1.12
N GLY A 165 -3.49 -14.44 0.85
CA GLY A 165 -3.23 -13.92 -0.49
C GLY A 165 -1.74 -13.83 -0.83
N GLU A 166 -0.92 -13.29 0.06
CA GLU A 166 0.48 -12.97 -0.20
C GLU A 166 1.42 -14.04 0.36
N TRP A 167 1.30 -14.40 1.64
CA TRP A 167 2.24 -15.35 2.26
C TRP A 167 2.04 -16.78 1.77
N ALA A 168 0.78 -17.17 1.49
CA ALA A 168 0.44 -18.48 0.94
C ALA A 168 0.93 -18.69 -0.50
N THR A 169 1.07 -17.60 -1.27
CA THR A 169 1.41 -17.66 -2.71
C THR A 169 2.89 -17.43 -2.97
N ASN A 170 3.61 -16.77 -2.07
CA ASN A 170 5.02 -16.41 -2.26
C ASN A 170 5.91 -17.16 -1.25
N PRO A 171 6.31 -18.42 -1.49
CA PRO A 171 7.17 -19.18 -0.58
C PRO A 171 8.54 -18.51 -0.38
N LEU A 172 9.18 -18.75 0.77
CA LEU A 172 10.56 -18.30 1.02
C LEU A 172 11.54 -19.13 0.17
N PRO A 173 12.57 -18.51 -0.43
CA PRO A 173 13.60 -19.22 -1.18
C PRO A 173 14.50 -20.06 -0.25
N PRO A 174 15.16 -21.12 -0.76
CA PRO A 174 15.20 -21.56 -2.15
C PRO A 174 14.09 -22.57 -2.51
N VAL A 175 13.33 -22.28 -3.56
CA VAL A 175 12.22 -23.10 -4.05
C VAL A 175 11.99 -22.88 -5.54
N THR A 176 11.50 -23.88 -6.27
CA THR A 176 11.09 -23.69 -7.67
C THR A 176 9.78 -22.92 -7.69
N HIS A 177 9.86 -21.60 -7.86
CA HIS A 177 8.74 -20.68 -7.81
C HIS A 177 9.06 -19.34 -8.50
N SER A 178 8.08 -18.69 -9.10
CA SER A 178 8.24 -17.36 -9.67
C SER A 178 7.48 -16.33 -8.83
N LEU A 179 8.18 -15.36 -8.26
CA LEU A 179 7.57 -14.18 -7.67
C LEU A 179 7.18 -13.17 -8.76
N PHE A 180 6.24 -12.28 -8.43
CA PHE A 180 5.93 -11.14 -9.29
C PHE A 180 7.15 -10.23 -9.44
N GLY A 181 7.42 -9.74 -10.66
CA GLY A 181 8.64 -9.00 -11.01
C GLY A 181 8.95 -7.82 -10.07
N ASP A 182 7.94 -7.05 -9.64
CA ASP A 182 8.17 -5.89 -8.76
C ASP A 182 8.67 -6.30 -7.37
N ILE A 183 8.35 -7.52 -6.90
CA ILE A 183 8.86 -8.03 -5.62
C ILE A 183 10.38 -8.16 -5.71
N TYR A 184 10.88 -8.74 -6.80
CA TYR A 184 12.32 -8.83 -7.06
C TYR A 184 12.95 -7.45 -7.23
N TYR A 185 12.34 -6.55 -7.99
CA TYR A 185 12.83 -5.18 -8.16
C TYR A 185 13.01 -4.46 -6.82
N HIS A 186 12.01 -4.55 -5.93
CA HIS A 186 12.06 -3.96 -4.60
C HIS A 186 13.07 -4.64 -3.67
N TRP A 187 13.24 -5.97 -3.78
CA TRP A 187 14.24 -6.70 -2.99
C TRP A 187 15.64 -6.23 -3.37
N ALA A 188 15.97 -6.21 -4.66
CA ALA A 188 17.26 -5.73 -5.14
C ALA A 188 17.55 -4.29 -4.68
N ASN A 189 16.54 -3.39 -4.74
CA ASN A 189 16.69 -2.03 -4.23
C ASN A 189 16.95 -1.99 -2.72
N ALA A 190 16.26 -2.83 -1.94
CA ALA A 190 16.48 -2.91 -0.50
C ALA A 190 17.89 -3.44 -0.15
N ALA A 191 18.42 -4.40 -0.92
CA ALA A 191 19.79 -4.87 -0.78
C ALA A 191 20.78 -3.70 -0.99
N GLN A 192 20.65 -2.97 -2.10
CA GLN A 192 21.48 -1.78 -2.40
C GLN A 192 21.40 -0.71 -1.29
N LEU A 193 20.21 -0.45 -0.75
CA LEU A 193 19.97 0.56 0.29
C LEU A 193 20.50 0.16 1.67
N SER A 194 20.96 -1.08 1.84
CA SER A 194 21.69 -1.48 3.06
C SER A 194 23.10 -0.87 3.12
N HIS A 195 23.62 -0.40 1.97
CA HIS A 195 25.00 0.06 1.83
C HIS A 195 25.16 1.53 1.44
N THR A 196 24.15 2.14 0.81
CA THR A 196 24.25 3.54 0.35
C THR A 196 22.93 4.30 0.46
N ILE A 197 23.03 5.62 0.68
CA ILE A 197 21.91 6.57 0.59
C ILE A 197 21.78 7.22 -0.80
N PHE A 198 22.73 6.95 -1.69
CA PHE A 198 22.74 7.38 -3.10
C PHE A 198 22.69 6.12 -3.98
N PRO A 199 21.56 5.39 -4.01
CA PRO A 199 21.47 4.12 -4.71
C PRO A 199 21.63 4.28 -6.22
N THR A 200 22.39 3.37 -6.82
CA THR A 200 22.32 3.06 -8.25
C THR A 200 21.27 1.99 -8.49
N GLN A 201 20.77 1.87 -9.72
CA GLN A 201 19.82 0.85 -10.10
C GLN A 201 20.51 -0.53 -10.09
N PRO A 202 20.11 -1.47 -9.20
CA PRO A 202 20.82 -2.74 -9.04
C PRO A 202 20.79 -3.62 -10.29
N GLN A 203 19.77 -3.46 -11.14
CA GLN A 203 19.59 -4.22 -12.37
C GLN A 203 20.54 -3.79 -13.50
N MET A 204 21.18 -2.63 -13.35
CA MET A 204 22.08 -2.02 -14.32
C MET A 204 23.04 -1.10 -13.57
N ALA A 205 24.04 -1.71 -12.93
CA ALA A 205 24.94 -1.02 -12.03
C ALA A 205 25.60 0.22 -12.67
N GLY A 206 25.77 1.27 -11.87
CA GLY A 206 26.30 2.57 -12.31
C GLY A 206 25.25 3.59 -12.74
N GLU A 207 24.02 3.17 -13.07
CA GLU A 207 22.93 4.11 -13.37
C GLU A 207 22.25 4.62 -12.09
N PRO A 208 21.88 5.91 -11.97
CA PRO A 208 21.16 6.41 -10.78
C PRO A 208 19.78 5.76 -10.61
N LEU A 209 19.43 5.31 -9.40
CA LEU A 209 18.09 4.79 -9.11
C LEU A 209 17.06 5.94 -9.03
N LYS A 210 16.41 6.23 -10.16
CA LYS A 210 15.32 7.23 -10.23
C LYS A 210 13.97 6.60 -9.92
N TYR A 211 13.76 6.25 -8.65
CA TYR A 211 12.53 5.61 -8.17
C TYR A 211 12.15 6.11 -6.77
N HIS A 212 10.91 5.82 -6.34
CA HIS A 212 10.43 6.10 -4.98
C HIS A 212 10.74 4.90 -4.07
N TRP A 213 11.87 4.95 -3.36
CA TRP A 213 12.47 3.78 -2.71
C TRP A 213 12.46 3.82 -1.17
N PHE A 214 11.77 4.76 -0.51
CA PHE A 214 11.77 4.81 0.97
C PHE A 214 11.17 3.57 1.64
N SER A 215 10.25 2.88 0.96
CA SER A 215 9.75 1.59 1.43
C SER A 215 10.84 0.50 1.40
N ASP A 216 11.75 0.56 0.42
CA ASP A 216 12.90 -0.35 0.29
C ASP A 216 13.94 -0.03 1.39
N ALA A 217 14.22 1.25 1.62
CA ALA A 217 15.10 1.71 2.71
C ALA A 217 14.56 1.35 4.10
N PHE A 218 13.23 1.38 4.29
CA PHE A 218 12.62 0.90 5.53
C PHE A 218 12.84 -0.61 5.73
N ARG A 219 12.71 -1.42 4.67
CA ARG A 219 12.92 -2.87 4.73
C ARG A 219 14.40 -3.22 4.94
N ALA A 220 15.31 -2.50 4.28
CA ALA A 220 16.75 -2.55 4.52
C ALA A 220 17.10 -2.22 5.98
N SER A 221 16.63 -1.07 6.48
CA SER A 221 16.88 -0.71 7.89
C SER A 221 16.24 -1.67 8.90
N ALA A 222 15.10 -2.28 8.56
CA ALA A 222 14.49 -3.30 9.39
C ALA A 222 15.35 -4.57 9.50
N THR A 223 15.97 -5.04 8.41
CA THR A 223 16.95 -6.14 8.49
C THR A 223 18.17 -5.72 9.32
N MET A 224 18.73 -4.53 9.09
CA MET A 224 19.91 -4.04 9.81
C MET A 224 19.69 -3.86 11.33
N ILE A 225 18.47 -3.53 11.76
CA ILE A 225 18.15 -3.36 13.19
C ILE A 225 17.75 -4.69 13.83
N SER A 226 16.93 -5.50 13.14
CA SER A 226 16.39 -6.74 13.72
C SER A 226 17.35 -7.93 13.59
N GLY A 227 18.23 -7.91 12.59
CA GLY A 227 19.03 -9.06 12.19
C GLY A 227 18.21 -10.19 11.55
N ALA A 228 16.97 -9.94 11.12
CA ALA A 228 16.21 -10.87 10.27
C ALA A 228 16.73 -10.81 8.83
N GLU A 229 16.66 -11.92 8.10
CA GLU A 229 17.11 -11.99 6.71
C GLU A 229 16.25 -11.09 5.82
N LEU A 230 16.86 -10.47 4.82
CA LEU A 230 16.15 -9.53 3.96
C LEU A 230 15.01 -10.22 3.20
N ALA A 231 15.21 -11.44 2.71
CA ALA A 231 14.17 -12.27 2.08
C ALA A 231 12.92 -12.40 2.97
N THR A 232 13.10 -12.75 4.24
CA THR A 232 12.00 -12.93 5.21
C THR A 232 11.36 -11.60 5.57
N VAL A 233 12.15 -10.53 5.72
CA VAL A 233 11.61 -9.18 5.94
C VAL A 233 10.73 -8.77 4.77
N MET A 234 11.18 -8.97 3.53
CA MET A 234 10.51 -8.61 2.28
C MET A 234 9.21 -9.38 2.06
N LEU A 235 9.22 -10.69 2.28
CA LEU A 235 8.11 -11.59 1.92
C LEU A 235 7.17 -11.90 3.07
N ARG A 236 7.51 -11.55 4.32
CA ARG A 236 6.72 -11.93 5.51
C ARG A 236 6.52 -10.80 6.51
N LEU A 237 7.60 -10.22 7.01
CA LEU A 237 7.55 -9.57 8.33
C LEU A 237 7.09 -8.10 8.29
N TRP A 238 7.32 -7.38 7.18
CA TRP A 238 7.08 -5.94 7.11
C TRP A 238 5.60 -5.55 6.95
N ALA A 239 4.83 -6.31 6.17
CA ALA A 239 3.52 -5.89 5.68
C ALA A 239 2.47 -5.85 6.81
N GLY A 240 2.41 -6.88 7.65
CA GLY A 240 1.44 -6.99 8.75
C GLY A 240 1.43 -5.76 9.67
N PRO A 241 2.57 -5.34 10.23
CA PRO A 241 2.64 -4.16 11.08
C PRO A 241 2.27 -2.84 10.38
N ILE A 242 2.61 -2.68 9.10
CA ILE A 242 2.23 -1.51 8.29
C ILE A 242 0.73 -1.46 8.04
N VAL A 243 0.10 -2.60 7.73
CA VAL A 243 -1.34 -2.71 7.51
C VAL A 243 -2.13 -2.47 8.81
N ILE A 244 -1.67 -3.01 9.94
CA ILE A 244 -2.28 -2.71 11.26
C ILE A 244 -2.16 -1.21 11.57
N THR A 245 -1.00 -0.61 11.30
CA THR A 245 -0.79 0.84 11.45
C THR A 245 -1.77 1.63 10.59
N THR A 246 -1.94 1.22 9.33
CA THR A 246 -2.90 1.80 8.38
C THR A 246 -4.32 1.79 8.92
N VAL A 247 -4.79 0.65 9.44
CA VAL A 247 -6.12 0.51 10.07
C VAL A 247 -6.29 1.52 11.20
N LEU A 248 -5.30 1.62 12.10
CA LEU A 248 -5.35 2.51 13.26
C LEU A 248 -5.39 3.99 12.86
N VAL A 249 -4.57 4.42 11.91
CA VAL A 249 -4.54 5.84 11.51
C VAL A 249 -5.76 6.24 10.69
N ILE A 250 -6.33 5.34 9.87
CA ILE A 250 -7.60 5.60 9.16
C ILE A 250 -8.73 5.75 10.17
N ALA A 251 -8.78 4.87 11.18
CA ALA A 251 -9.79 4.96 12.23
C ALA A 251 -9.66 6.29 13.02
N GLY A 252 -8.43 6.69 13.34
CA GLY A 252 -8.15 7.95 14.02
C GLY A 252 -8.51 9.18 13.17
N LEU A 253 -8.20 9.16 11.86
CA LEU A 253 -8.59 10.21 10.92
C LEU A 253 -10.11 10.40 10.88
N ALA A 254 -10.86 9.30 10.74
CA ALA A 254 -12.32 9.36 10.66
C ALA A 254 -12.97 9.81 11.98
N ARG A 255 -12.44 9.37 13.13
CA ARG A 255 -12.90 9.86 14.44
C ARG A 255 -12.60 11.34 14.60
N GLN A 256 -11.43 11.80 14.17
CA GLN A 256 -11.07 13.22 14.21
C GLN A 256 -11.97 14.06 13.30
N ALA A 257 -12.22 13.59 12.08
CA ALA A 257 -13.08 14.29 11.12
C ALA A 257 -14.54 14.36 11.61
N SER A 258 -15.14 13.24 12.01
CA SER A 258 -16.56 13.20 12.43
C SER A 258 -16.82 13.61 13.89
N ARG A 259 -15.80 13.52 14.75
CA ARG A 259 -15.91 13.59 16.23
C ARG A 259 -16.76 12.48 16.85
N VAL A 260 -16.94 11.36 16.15
CA VAL A 260 -17.75 10.22 16.59
C VAL A 260 -16.88 8.96 16.65
N TRP A 261 -16.91 8.24 17.77
CA TRP A 261 -16.01 7.09 18.00
C TRP A 261 -16.20 5.98 16.95
N TRP A 262 -17.44 5.62 16.61
CA TRP A 262 -17.73 4.51 15.69
C TRP A 262 -17.45 4.84 14.22
N ALA A 263 -17.18 6.11 13.89
CA ALA A 263 -16.73 6.49 12.55
C ALA A 263 -15.38 5.85 12.20
N GLY A 264 -14.53 5.62 13.20
CA GLY A 264 -13.23 4.98 13.03
C GLY A 264 -13.34 3.56 12.43
N PRO A 265 -14.04 2.63 13.11
CA PRO A 265 -14.28 1.29 12.59
C PRO A 265 -14.98 1.27 11.23
N VAL A 266 -15.94 2.17 10.98
CA VAL A 266 -16.61 2.24 9.67
C VAL A 266 -15.63 2.63 8.57
N ALA A 267 -14.78 3.65 8.79
CA ALA A 267 -13.80 4.06 7.79
C ALA A 267 -12.73 2.98 7.57
N ALA A 268 -12.24 2.35 8.63
CA ALA A 268 -11.29 1.24 8.51
C ALA A 268 -11.89 0.06 7.73
N PHE A 269 -13.16 -0.28 7.99
CA PHE A 269 -13.87 -1.32 7.24
C PHE A 269 -14.04 -0.96 5.76
N VAL A 270 -14.46 0.28 5.44
CA VAL A 270 -14.58 0.77 4.05
C VAL A 270 -13.23 0.79 3.33
N ALA A 271 -12.13 1.05 4.04
CA ALA A 271 -10.80 1.08 3.46
C ALA A 271 -10.27 -0.33 3.15
N VAL A 272 -10.34 -1.24 4.12
CA VAL A 272 -9.73 -2.59 4.06
C VAL A 272 -10.67 -3.63 3.46
N ALA A 273 -11.89 -3.70 3.97
CA ALA A 273 -12.80 -4.81 3.76
C ALA A 273 -13.73 -4.60 2.55
N LEU A 274 -13.60 -3.50 1.81
CA LEU A 274 -14.46 -3.22 0.65
C LEU A 274 -13.62 -2.70 -0.52
N PRO A 275 -12.65 -3.49 -1.03
CA PRO A 275 -11.80 -3.08 -2.15
C PRO A 275 -12.60 -2.73 -3.41
N LEU A 276 -13.78 -3.33 -3.58
CA LEU A 276 -14.77 -2.97 -4.58
C LEU A 276 -16.15 -3.59 -4.27
N ALA A 277 -17.18 -3.08 -4.93
CA ALA A 277 -18.52 -3.64 -5.05
C ALA A 277 -18.71 -4.23 -6.46
N SER A 278 -18.29 -5.48 -6.66
CA SER A 278 -18.51 -6.20 -7.93
C SER A 278 -19.89 -6.83 -7.87
N ILE A 279 -20.84 -6.10 -8.44
CA ILE A 279 -22.21 -6.55 -8.68
C ILE A 279 -22.40 -7.06 -10.13
N TRP A 280 -21.32 -7.10 -10.91
CA TRP A 280 -21.30 -7.57 -12.30
C TRP A 280 -20.49 -8.86 -12.38
N PRO A 281 -21.07 -9.96 -12.88
CA PRO A 281 -20.32 -11.20 -13.05
C PRO A 281 -19.22 -11.11 -14.13
N GLU A 282 -19.49 -10.45 -15.26
CA GLU A 282 -18.56 -10.37 -16.42
C GLU A 282 -17.64 -9.13 -16.41
N PHE A 283 -17.82 -8.20 -15.47
CA PHE A 283 -16.97 -7.02 -15.35
C PHE A 283 -15.97 -7.17 -14.18
N SER A 284 -14.69 -7.28 -14.52
CA SER A 284 -13.59 -7.31 -13.56
C SER A 284 -13.14 -5.87 -13.28
N SER A 285 -13.57 -5.30 -12.15
CA SER A 285 -13.06 -4.01 -11.68
C SER A 285 -11.66 -4.14 -11.09
N TRP A 286 -10.95 -3.01 -10.96
CA TRP A 286 -9.69 -2.99 -10.21
C TRP A 286 -9.96 -2.90 -8.71
N PRO A 287 -9.42 -3.83 -7.90
CA PRO A 287 -9.56 -3.76 -6.46
C PRO A 287 -8.74 -2.61 -5.91
N VAL A 288 -9.37 -1.45 -5.76
CA VAL A 288 -8.76 -0.30 -5.10
C VAL A 288 -8.58 -0.68 -3.62
N THR A 289 -7.36 -0.92 -3.17
CA THR A 289 -7.08 -1.45 -1.83
C THR A 289 -5.94 -0.67 -1.17
N VAL A 290 -5.94 -0.65 0.16
CA VAL A 290 -4.85 -0.07 0.96
C VAL A 290 -3.62 -0.98 1.02
N GLU A 291 -3.77 -2.22 0.54
CA GLU A 291 -2.77 -3.27 0.58
C GLU A 291 -2.66 -3.97 -0.78
N PRO A 292 -2.18 -3.27 -1.83
CA PRO A 292 -1.85 -3.92 -3.08
C PRO A 292 -0.55 -4.72 -2.91
N TRP A 293 -0.67 -6.05 -2.87
CA TRP A 293 0.47 -6.98 -2.76
C TRP A 293 1.56 -6.75 -3.81
N TYR A 294 1.18 -6.27 -5.00
CA TYR A 294 2.09 -5.97 -6.12
C TYR A 294 2.76 -4.59 -6.02
N SER A 295 2.44 -3.76 -5.02
CA SER A 295 3.00 -2.41 -4.88
C SER A 295 3.36 -2.12 -3.42
N PRO A 296 4.45 -2.69 -2.90
CA PRO A 296 4.93 -2.48 -1.53
C PRO A 296 5.06 -0.99 -1.17
N THR A 297 5.51 -0.19 -2.14
CA THR A 297 5.65 1.26 -2.03
C THR A 297 4.36 1.99 -1.71
N LEU A 298 3.23 1.56 -2.28
CA LEU A 298 1.94 2.19 -2.03
C LEU A 298 1.41 1.77 -0.67
N THR A 299 1.40 0.47 -0.34
CA THR A 299 1.00 -0.03 0.98
C THR A 299 1.75 0.70 2.10
N PHE A 300 3.06 0.91 1.90
CA PHE A 300 3.90 1.66 2.81
C PHE A 300 3.55 3.15 2.90
N SER A 301 3.06 3.80 1.82
CA SER A 301 2.78 5.24 1.84
C SER A 301 1.46 5.62 2.54
N ILE A 302 0.49 4.71 2.60
CA ILE A 302 -0.86 4.98 3.11
C ILE A 302 -0.88 5.55 4.54
N PRO A 303 -0.13 5.01 5.53
CA PRO A 303 -0.07 5.60 6.86
C PRO A 303 0.35 7.06 6.87
N PHE A 304 1.35 7.43 6.07
CA PHE A 304 1.88 8.78 5.99
C PHE A 304 0.87 9.74 5.37
N VAL A 305 0.25 9.35 4.25
CA VAL A 305 -0.84 10.12 3.63
C VAL A 305 -1.97 10.36 4.62
N THR A 306 -2.33 9.34 5.41
CA THR A 306 -3.41 9.42 6.40
C THR A 306 -3.09 10.36 7.55
N VAL A 307 -1.88 10.28 8.12
CA VAL A 307 -1.46 11.16 9.22
C VAL A 307 -1.30 12.60 8.73
N VAL A 308 -0.77 12.82 7.53
CA VAL A 308 -0.70 14.16 6.93
C VAL A 308 -2.12 14.71 6.72
N ALA A 309 -3.06 13.91 6.21
CA ALA A 309 -4.46 14.31 6.08
C ALA A 309 -5.08 14.68 7.44
N ALA A 310 -4.76 13.95 8.52
CA ALA A 310 -5.21 14.29 9.87
C ALA A 310 -4.65 15.63 10.36
N LEU A 311 -3.39 15.95 10.06
CA LEU A 311 -2.80 17.27 10.36
C LEU A 311 -3.45 18.37 9.52
N LEU A 312 -3.78 18.11 8.25
CA LEU A 312 -4.49 19.05 7.39
C LEU A 312 -5.92 19.32 7.86
N VAL A 313 -6.62 18.30 8.40
CA VAL A 313 -7.94 18.45 9.03
C VAL A 313 -7.88 19.41 10.22
N ASP A 314 -6.84 19.31 11.05
CA ASP A 314 -6.62 20.24 12.16
C ASP A 314 -6.35 21.67 11.67
N MET A 315 -5.46 21.83 10.68
CA MET A 315 -5.16 23.14 10.09
C MET A 315 -6.39 23.79 9.46
N ALA A 316 -7.21 23.01 8.75
CA ALA A 316 -8.45 23.46 8.14
C ALA A 316 -9.50 23.89 9.18
N ARG A 317 -9.41 23.39 10.41
CA ARG A 317 -10.27 23.78 11.55
C ARG A 317 -9.66 24.90 12.40
N GLY A 318 -8.56 25.49 11.96
CA GLY A 318 -7.89 26.58 12.67
C GLY A 318 -7.09 26.14 13.90
N VAL A 319 -6.83 24.83 14.06
CA VAL A 319 -5.94 24.35 15.12
C VAL A 319 -4.49 24.61 14.71
N PRO A 320 -3.75 25.47 15.42
CA PRO A 320 -2.42 25.86 14.98
C PRO A 320 -1.41 24.73 15.19
N LEU A 321 -0.61 24.43 14.15
CA LEU A 321 0.62 23.68 14.32
C LEU A 321 1.69 24.56 14.97
N LYS A 322 2.15 24.14 16.15
CA LYS A 322 3.36 24.70 16.78
C LYS A 322 4.59 24.41 15.91
N LYS A 323 5.72 25.09 16.15
CA LYS A 323 6.99 24.88 15.42
C LYS A 323 7.37 23.39 15.27
N ARG A 324 7.22 22.61 16.34
CA ARG A 324 7.48 21.16 16.35
C ARG A 324 6.50 20.34 15.49
N GLY A 325 5.24 20.78 15.40
CA GLY A 325 4.24 20.16 14.53
C GLY A 325 4.55 20.37 13.04
N TRP A 326 5.15 21.51 12.68
CA TRP A 326 5.64 21.73 11.32
C TRP A 326 6.82 20.81 10.96
N ALA A 327 7.71 20.52 11.92
CA ALA A 327 8.77 19.54 11.72
C ALA A 327 8.22 18.14 11.45
N LEU A 328 7.23 17.69 12.23
CA LEU A 328 6.51 16.44 11.97
C LEU A 328 5.84 16.45 10.59
N PHE A 329 5.13 17.52 10.25
CA PHE A 329 4.45 17.66 8.96
C PHE A 329 5.43 17.55 7.78
N GLY A 330 6.53 18.30 7.81
CA GLY A 330 7.56 18.25 6.77
C GLY A 330 8.22 16.87 6.65
N MET A 331 8.57 16.26 7.78
CA MET A 331 9.14 14.90 7.80
C MET A 331 8.18 13.88 7.17
N LEU A 332 6.90 13.90 7.53
CA LEU A 332 5.90 12.98 6.97
C LEU A 332 5.61 13.24 5.49
N LEU A 333 5.68 14.50 5.03
CA LEU A 333 5.59 14.82 3.61
C LEU A 333 6.75 14.22 2.82
N VAL A 334 7.98 14.36 3.31
CA VAL A 334 9.17 13.76 2.65
C VAL A 334 9.00 12.26 2.54
N VAL A 335 8.64 11.58 3.63
CA VAL A 335 8.45 10.13 3.62
C VAL A 335 7.30 9.72 2.70
N ALA A 336 6.16 10.40 2.72
CA ALA A 336 5.04 10.11 1.82
C ALA A 336 5.44 10.22 0.34
N THR A 337 6.12 11.30 -0.05
CA THR A 337 6.56 11.54 -1.43
C THR A 337 7.59 10.50 -1.88
N ALA A 338 8.57 10.22 -1.03
CA ALA A 338 9.65 9.27 -1.33
C ALA A 338 9.19 7.80 -1.27
N SER A 339 8.05 7.53 -0.64
CA SER A 339 7.43 6.20 -0.59
C SER A 339 6.62 5.89 -1.84
N LYS A 340 5.85 6.86 -2.34
CA LYS A 340 5.08 6.72 -3.59
C LYS A 340 4.86 8.08 -4.22
N SER A 341 5.20 8.21 -5.51
CA SER A 341 5.08 9.46 -6.27
C SER A 341 3.65 10.01 -6.37
N SER A 342 2.63 9.14 -6.27
CA SER A 342 1.21 9.53 -6.27
C SER A 342 0.73 10.17 -4.96
N SER A 343 1.48 10.02 -3.86
CA SER A 343 1.04 10.44 -2.51
C SER A 343 0.94 11.96 -2.36
N LEU A 344 1.96 12.70 -2.83
CA LEU A 344 1.99 14.15 -2.69
C LEU A 344 0.96 14.87 -3.57
N PRO A 345 0.77 14.49 -4.85
CA PRO A 345 -0.30 15.05 -5.69
C PRO A 345 -1.69 14.98 -5.06
N VAL A 346 -2.05 13.85 -4.44
CA VAL A 346 -3.38 13.74 -3.80
C VAL A 346 -3.49 14.61 -2.54
N LEU A 347 -2.41 14.73 -1.76
CA LEU A 347 -2.36 15.63 -0.61
C LEU A 347 -2.47 17.11 -1.04
N LEU A 348 -1.82 17.49 -2.14
CA LEU A 348 -1.93 18.83 -2.73
C LEU A 348 -3.37 19.15 -3.12
N GLY A 349 -4.12 18.19 -3.69
CA GLY A 349 -5.55 18.36 -3.94
C GLY A 349 -6.35 18.70 -2.69
N GLY A 350 -6.06 18.04 -1.57
CA GLY A 350 -6.63 18.35 -0.26
C GLY A 350 -6.25 19.73 0.27
N ILE A 351 -4.97 20.09 0.15
CA ILE A 351 -4.44 21.39 0.60
C ILE A 351 -5.12 22.53 -0.18
N MET A 352 -5.18 22.40 -1.51
CA MET A 352 -5.75 23.43 -2.38
C MET A 352 -7.25 23.59 -2.17
N LEU A 353 -8.02 22.49 -2.21
CA LEU A 353 -9.48 22.57 -2.08
C LEU A 353 -9.91 22.95 -0.66
N GLY A 354 -9.24 22.40 0.37
CA GLY A 354 -9.46 22.76 1.76
C GLY A 354 -9.08 24.21 2.07
N GLY A 355 -7.96 24.69 1.51
CA GLY A 355 -7.51 26.07 1.64
C GLY A 355 -8.48 27.05 0.98
N LEU A 356 -8.93 26.75 -0.24
CA LEU A 356 -9.95 27.52 -0.95
C LEU A 356 -11.26 27.57 -0.15
N ALA A 357 -11.74 26.42 0.32
CA ALA A 357 -12.94 26.35 1.12
C ALA A 357 -12.81 27.15 2.42
N LEU A 358 -11.69 27.02 3.14
CA LEU A 358 -11.42 27.78 4.34
C LEU A 358 -11.46 29.29 4.06
N TRP A 359 -10.82 29.73 2.98
CA TRP A 359 -10.83 31.13 2.56
C TRP A 359 -12.25 31.62 2.25
N VAL A 360 -13.03 30.85 1.49
CA VAL A 360 -14.40 31.20 1.11
C VAL A 360 -15.36 31.23 2.31
N ILE A 361 -15.22 30.27 3.23
CA ILE A 361 -16.07 30.12 4.42
C ILE A 361 -15.77 31.21 5.45
N THR A 362 -14.49 31.44 5.75
CA THR A 362 -14.07 32.37 6.82
C THR A 362 -13.85 33.79 6.33
N ARG A 363 -13.71 33.99 5.00
CA ARG A 363 -13.29 35.26 4.37
C ARG A 363 -11.93 35.77 4.84
N GLN A 364 -11.12 34.89 5.43
CA GLN A 364 -9.77 35.20 5.90
C GLN A 364 -8.73 34.41 5.11
N LEU A 365 -7.56 35.00 4.90
CA LEU A 365 -6.47 34.32 4.20
C LEU A 365 -6.06 33.05 4.98
N PRO A 366 -6.08 31.86 4.35
CA PRO A 366 -5.86 30.59 5.03
C PRO A 366 -4.36 30.32 5.24
N LYS A 367 -3.70 31.14 6.09
CA LYS A 367 -2.24 31.16 6.26
C LYS A 367 -1.62 29.78 6.51
N MET A 368 -2.26 28.94 7.33
CA MET A 368 -1.76 27.59 7.62
C MET A 368 -1.80 26.68 6.40
N MET A 369 -2.87 26.74 5.60
CA MET A 369 -2.98 25.96 4.37
C MET A 369 -2.00 26.45 3.29
N LEU A 370 -1.73 27.76 3.24
CA LEU A 370 -0.67 28.32 2.39
C LEU A 370 0.72 27.86 2.83
N GLY A 371 0.99 27.80 4.14
CA GLY A 371 2.21 27.21 4.68
C GLY A 371 2.34 25.73 4.33
N ALA A 372 1.25 24.97 4.38
CA ALA A 372 1.23 23.56 4.01
C ALA A 372 1.49 23.38 2.50
N LEU A 373 0.92 24.25 1.67
CA LEU A 373 1.19 24.31 0.23
C LEU A 373 2.65 24.63 -0.05
N GLY A 374 3.23 25.62 0.62
CA GLY A 374 4.64 25.98 0.49
C GLY A 374 5.58 24.85 0.91
N ALA A 375 5.28 24.18 2.02
CA ALA A 375 6.05 23.01 2.47
C ALA A 375 5.93 21.83 1.50
N ALA A 376 4.74 21.54 0.97
CA ALA A 376 4.55 20.50 -0.03
C ALA A 376 5.29 20.83 -1.34
N ALA A 377 5.23 22.08 -1.81
CA ALA A 377 5.95 22.55 -2.98
C ALA A 377 7.48 22.46 -2.78
N LEU A 378 7.98 22.82 -1.60
CA LEU A 378 9.40 22.68 -1.25
C LEU A 378 9.83 21.21 -1.26
N VAL A 379 9.06 20.32 -0.62
CA VAL A 379 9.36 18.88 -0.61
C VAL A 379 9.36 18.34 -2.04
N LEU A 380 8.40 18.73 -2.89
CA LEU A 380 8.37 18.33 -4.29
C LEU A 380 9.64 18.82 -5.02
N ALA A 381 9.98 20.10 -4.90
CA ALA A 381 11.17 20.68 -5.54
C ALA A 381 12.47 19.97 -5.12
N LEU A 382 12.59 19.59 -3.84
CA LEU A 382 13.77 18.88 -3.33
C LEU A 382 13.82 17.40 -3.72
N THR A 383 12.68 16.74 -3.87
CA THR A 383 12.61 15.29 -4.10
C THR A 383 12.55 14.91 -5.57
N VAL A 384 12.03 15.77 -6.45
CA VAL A 384 11.89 15.51 -7.89
C VAL A 384 13.21 15.05 -8.56
N PRO A 385 14.37 15.69 -8.32
CA PRO A 385 15.60 15.29 -9.00
C PRO A 385 16.12 13.89 -8.64
N PHE A 386 15.75 13.39 -7.45
CA PHE A 386 16.34 12.18 -6.85
C PHE A 386 15.36 11.00 -6.74
N LEU A 387 14.08 11.27 -6.54
CA LEU A 387 13.08 10.27 -6.14
C LEU A 387 11.92 10.19 -7.14
N ALA A 388 11.60 11.30 -7.82
CA ALA A 388 10.55 11.25 -8.80
C ALA A 388 11.08 10.51 -10.04
N GLY A 389 10.58 9.29 -10.25
CA GLY A 389 10.53 8.67 -11.57
C GLY A 389 9.74 9.50 -12.60
N GLY A 390 9.57 10.81 -12.41
CA GLY A 390 8.77 11.72 -13.23
C GLY A 390 9.29 11.95 -14.65
N GLY A 391 10.33 11.23 -15.08
CA GLY A 391 10.72 11.12 -16.49
C GLY A 391 10.11 9.92 -17.22
N SER A 392 9.48 8.97 -16.53
CA SER A 392 9.09 7.67 -17.11
C SER A 392 7.71 7.69 -17.75
N GLY A 393 7.62 8.21 -18.99
CA GLY A 393 6.49 7.98 -19.90
C GLY A 393 5.10 8.41 -19.40
N ALA A 394 5.03 9.27 -18.38
CA ALA A 394 3.77 9.76 -17.84
C ALA A 394 3.27 10.98 -18.61
N GLY A 395 1.98 11.04 -18.88
CA GLY A 395 1.36 12.13 -19.66
C GLY A 395 -0.07 12.39 -19.24
N ILE A 396 -0.77 13.25 -19.99
CA ILE A 396 -2.21 13.45 -19.84
C ILE A 396 -2.90 12.59 -20.91
N GLN A 397 -3.83 11.73 -20.49
CA GLN A 397 -4.74 11.00 -21.36
C GLN A 397 -5.99 10.59 -20.60
N PHE A 398 -7.16 11.03 -21.07
CA PHE A 398 -8.42 10.68 -20.45
C PHE A 398 -8.73 9.20 -20.68
N GLY A 399 -8.84 8.44 -19.59
CA GLY A 399 -9.22 7.03 -19.63
C GLY A 399 -8.08 6.06 -19.98
N ALA A 400 -6.82 6.47 -19.87
CA ALA A 400 -5.64 5.60 -20.03
C ALA A 400 -5.75 4.31 -19.21
N THR A 401 -6.17 4.42 -17.94
CA THR A 401 -6.45 3.31 -17.01
C THR A 401 -7.23 2.16 -17.64
N PHE A 402 -8.18 2.46 -18.53
CA PHE A 402 -9.06 1.47 -19.12
C PHE A 402 -8.49 0.82 -20.38
N SER A 403 -7.47 1.41 -21.02
CA SER A 403 -6.76 0.79 -22.14
C SER A 403 -6.10 -0.53 -21.74
N PHE A 404 -5.67 -0.65 -20.48
CA PHE A 404 -5.12 -1.90 -19.91
C PHE A 404 -6.18 -2.99 -19.64
N LYS A 405 -7.49 -2.69 -19.73
CA LYS A 405 -8.53 -3.67 -19.40
C LYS A 405 -8.79 -4.62 -20.56
N GLY A 406 -8.86 -5.92 -20.24
CA GLY A 406 -9.37 -6.93 -21.15
C GLY A 406 -10.71 -6.52 -21.77
N GLN A 407 -11.67 -6.04 -20.96
CA GLN A 407 -12.98 -5.58 -21.44
C GLN A 407 -12.89 -4.49 -22.53
N TYR A 408 -11.91 -3.59 -22.43
CA TYR A 408 -11.65 -2.56 -23.43
C TYR A 408 -11.02 -3.20 -24.68
N ILE A 409 -9.95 -4.00 -24.48
CA ILE A 409 -9.22 -4.71 -25.54
C ILE A 409 -10.16 -5.59 -26.40
N TRP A 410 -11.09 -6.30 -25.77
CA TRP A 410 -12.05 -7.16 -26.46
C TRP A 410 -12.97 -6.40 -27.42
N VAL A 411 -13.30 -5.13 -27.11
CA VAL A 411 -14.21 -4.29 -27.91
C VAL A 411 -13.45 -3.48 -28.94
N VAL A 412 -12.27 -2.99 -28.57
CA VAL A 412 -11.51 -1.98 -29.33
C VAL A 412 -10.46 -2.62 -30.23
N GLY A 413 -10.03 -3.84 -29.91
CA GLY A 413 -9.00 -4.58 -30.64
C GLY A 413 -7.73 -4.79 -29.82
N LYS A 414 -6.99 -5.85 -30.16
CA LYS A 414 -5.72 -6.22 -29.53
C LYS A 414 -4.51 -5.46 -30.10
N ASP A 415 -4.69 -4.82 -31.25
CA ASP A 415 -3.64 -4.09 -31.95
C ASP A 415 -3.47 -2.69 -31.35
N HIS A 416 -3.11 -2.64 -30.06
CA HIS A 416 -2.78 -1.41 -29.39
C HIS A 416 -1.79 -1.58 -28.25
N ILE A 417 -1.13 -0.47 -27.93
CA ILE A 417 -0.28 -0.34 -26.77
C ILE A 417 -1.01 0.57 -25.79
N PRO A 418 -1.37 0.06 -24.60
CA PRO A 418 -2.03 0.88 -23.61
C PRO A 418 -1.05 1.92 -23.06
N GLY A 419 -1.59 3.08 -22.71
CA GLY A 419 -0.84 4.10 -22.00
C GLY A 419 0.28 4.82 -22.77
N THR A 420 0.03 5.17 -24.04
CA THR A 420 0.97 5.91 -24.91
C THR A 420 0.78 7.44 -24.88
N GLY A 421 -0.19 7.97 -24.12
CA GLY A 421 -0.43 9.42 -23.98
C GLY A 421 -1.34 10.02 -25.07
N GLY A 422 -1.47 11.36 -25.08
CA GLY A 422 -2.44 12.07 -25.93
C GLY A 422 -3.81 12.24 -25.28
N ILE A 423 -4.76 12.97 -25.86
CA ILE A 423 -6.01 13.35 -25.16
C ILE A 423 -6.90 12.14 -24.80
N LEU A 424 -6.96 11.13 -25.66
CA LEU A 424 -7.69 9.87 -25.51
C LEU A 424 -6.80 8.71 -25.99
N PRO A 425 -7.09 7.45 -25.60
CA PRO A 425 -6.48 6.27 -26.21
C PRO A 425 -6.63 6.33 -27.74
N GLU A 426 -5.54 6.13 -28.47
CA GLU A 426 -5.45 6.35 -29.92
C GLU A 426 -6.55 5.61 -30.69
N GLN A 427 -6.87 4.38 -30.27
CA GLN A 427 -7.87 3.53 -30.91
C GLN A 427 -9.27 4.15 -30.86
N MET A 428 -9.56 5.02 -29.89
CA MET A 428 -10.83 5.75 -29.80
C MET A 428 -11.06 6.72 -30.96
N PHE A 429 -10.01 7.13 -31.68
CA PHE A 429 -10.14 7.94 -32.88
C PHE A 429 -10.52 7.11 -34.11
N HIS A 430 -10.15 5.83 -34.13
CA HIS A 430 -10.30 4.94 -35.29
C HIS A 430 -11.53 4.02 -35.21
N VAL A 431 -12.05 3.72 -34.02
CA VAL A 431 -13.24 2.88 -33.89
C VAL A 431 -14.54 3.64 -34.24
N PRO A 432 -15.59 2.95 -34.75
CA PRO A 432 -16.91 3.54 -34.96
C PRO A 432 -17.48 4.22 -33.71
N TRP A 433 -18.27 5.28 -33.89
CA TRP A 433 -18.89 6.06 -32.80
C TRP A 433 -19.54 5.19 -31.72
N GLY A 434 -20.28 4.16 -32.13
CA GLY A 434 -20.96 3.26 -31.20
C GLY A 434 -20.03 2.50 -30.25
N LEU A 435 -18.77 2.25 -30.63
CA LEU A 435 -17.79 1.57 -29.77
C LEU A 435 -17.09 2.54 -28.83
N LYS A 436 -17.03 3.84 -29.15
CA LYS A 436 -16.43 4.89 -28.28
C LYS A 436 -17.12 4.97 -26.92
N LEU A 437 -18.37 4.52 -26.82
CA LEU A 437 -19.14 4.45 -25.57
C LEU A 437 -18.56 3.44 -24.55
N ILE A 438 -17.65 2.54 -24.95
CA ILE A 438 -17.03 1.59 -24.02
C ILE A 438 -16.27 2.31 -22.90
N LEU A 439 -15.54 3.38 -23.24
CA LEU A 439 -14.71 4.10 -22.28
C LEU A 439 -15.56 4.74 -21.16
N PRO A 440 -16.55 5.62 -21.45
CA PRO A 440 -17.41 6.15 -20.40
C PRO A 440 -18.22 5.07 -19.67
N ALA A 441 -18.61 3.98 -20.33
CA ALA A 441 -19.28 2.86 -19.66
C ALA A 441 -18.38 2.18 -18.63
N LEU A 442 -17.11 1.92 -18.96
CA LEU A 442 -16.12 1.37 -18.03
C LEU A 442 -15.84 2.33 -16.86
N VAL A 443 -15.76 3.64 -17.12
CA VAL A 443 -15.63 4.67 -16.08
C VAL A 443 -16.81 4.62 -15.11
N VAL A 444 -18.05 4.62 -15.62
CA VAL A 444 -19.25 4.56 -14.79
C VAL A 444 -19.29 3.28 -13.97
N CYS A 445 -19.00 2.13 -14.58
CA CYS A 445 -18.95 0.85 -13.86
C CYS A 445 -17.85 0.82 -12.80
N PHE A 446 -16.68 1.41 -13.10
CA PHE A 446 -15.59 1.55 -12.13
C PHE A 446 -16.02 2.43 -10.94
N VAL A 447 -16.61 3.60 -11.17
CA VAL A 447 -17.11 4.48 -10.11
C VAL A 447 -18.18 3.79 -9.26
N ILE A 448 -19.13 3.08 -9.90
CA ILE A 448 -20.16 2.35 -9.16
C ILE A 448 -19.56 1.20 -8.35
N SER A 449 -18.54 0.51 -8.88
CA SER A 449 -17.80 -0.50 -8.11
C SER A 449 -17.05 0.09 -6.90
N GLN A 450 -16.95 1.42 -6.80
CA GLN A 450 -16.32 2.13 -5.69
C GLN A 450 -17.34 2.94 -4.86
N LEU A 451 -18.65 2.64 -4.96
CA LEU A 451 -19.72 3.38 -4.26
C LEU A 451 -19.45 3.55 -2.78
N GLY A 452 -19.01 2.50 -2.08
CA GLY A 452 -18.69 2.55 -0.65
C GLY A 452 -17.67 3.63 -0.26
N ARG A 453 -16.89 4.16 -1.21
CA ARG A 453 -15.89 5.23 -0.99
C ARG A 453 -16.30 6.56 -1.61
N VAL A 454 -16.96 6.52 -2.76
CA VAL A 454 -17.43 7.72 -3.49
C VAL A 454 -18.64 8.36 -2.81
N LEU A 455 -19.45 7.59 -2.07
CA LEU A 455 -20.62 8.12 -1.34
C LEU A 455 -20.26 9.25 -0.38
N GLY A 456 -19.05 9.25 0.18
CA GLY A 456 -18.55 10.34 1.03
C GLY A 456 -18.65 11.73 0.38
N PHE A 457 -18.51 11.87 -0.94
CA PHE A 457 -18.64 13.18 -1.59
C PHE A 457 -20.02 13.81 -1.40
N ALA A 458 -21.07 13.00 -1.21
CA ALA A 458 -22.41 13.50 -0.90
C ALA A 458 -22.48 14.19 0.48
N ALA A 459 -21.48 14.04 1.36
CA ALA A 459 -21.35 14.81 2.60
C ALA A 459 -21.35 16.33 2.33
N LEU A 460 -20.74 16.77 1.23
CA LEU A 460 -20.67 18.18 0.86
C LEU A 460 -22.02 18.76 0.41
N LEU A 461 -23.03 17.93 0.14
CA LEU A 461 -24.39 18.40 -0.10
C LEU A 461 -25.06 18.90 1.18
N ARG A 462 -24.57 18.49 2.35
CA ARG A 462 -25.12 18.94 3.63
C ARG A 462 -24.46 20.23 4.08
N ARG A 463 -25.28 21.20 4.49
CA ARG A 463 -24.82 22.54 4.88
C ARG A 463 -23.94 22.54 6.14
N ASP A 464 -24.18 21.62 7.07
CA ASP A 464 -23.40 21.46 8.31
C ASP A 464 -21.97 21.02 8.00
N ILE A 465 -21.79 20.01 7.14
CA ILE A 465 -20.48 19.50 6.74
C ILE A 465 -19.79 20.45 5.75
N ARG A 466 -20.52 21.00 4.77
CA ARG A 466 -19.95 21.91 3.74
C ARG A 466 -19.33 23.18 4.34
N LYS A 467 -19.75 23.58 5.53
CA LYS A 467 -19.20 24.72 6.29
C LYS A 467 -17.94 24.37 7.08
N ASP A 468 -17.55 23.11 7.15
CA ASP A 468 -16.30 22.67 7.75
C ASP A 468 -15.25 22.44 6.65
N ALA A 469 -14.19 23.26 6.63
CA ALA A 469 -13.14 23.16 5.63
C ALA A 469 -12.40 21.81 5.67
N ALA A 470 -12.45 21.07 6.78
CA ALA A 470 -11.91 19.71 6.86
C ALA A 470 -12.59 18.74 5.89
N ALA A 471 -13.89 18.90 5.62
CA ALA A 471 -14.59 18.07 4.65
C ALA A 471 -14.07 18.29 3.23
N TRP A 472 -13.70 19.54 2.91
CA TRP A 472 -13.11 19.92 1.62
C TRP A 472 -11.66 19.46 1.47
N VAL A 473 -10.89 19.34 2.57
CA VAL A 473 -9.58 18.66 2.55
C VAL A 473 -9.76 17.21 2.14
N LEU A 474 -10.63 16.46 2.81
CA LEU A 474 -10.84 15.04 2.51
C LEU A 474 -11.40 14.83 1.09
N ALA A 475 -12.35 15.67 0.69
CA ALA A 475 -12.88 15.65 -0.67
C ALA A 475 -11.82 16.03 -1.72
N GLY A 476 -10.93 16.98 -1.43
CA GLY A 476 -9.85 17.39 -2.33
C GLY A 476 -8.85 16.25 -2.56
N ILE A 477 -8.49 15.51 -1.52
CA ILE A 477 -7.67 14.29 -1.63
C ILE A 477 -8.38 13.25 -2.49
N GLY A 478 -9.68 13.04 -2.24
CA GLY A 478 -10.51 12.13 -3.02
C GLY A 478 -10.56 12.50 -4.50
N ILE A 479 -10.90 13.76 -4.81
CA ILE A 479 -11.03 14.28 -6.17
C ILE A 479 -9.70 14.19 -6.91
N ALA A 480 -8.59 14.57 -6.28
CA ALA A 480 -7.26 14.45 -6.89
C ALA A 480 -6.88 12.99 -7.16
N GLY A 481 -7.26 12.06 -6.27
CA GLY A 481 -7.09 10.62 -6.50
C GLY A 481 -7.82 10.13 -7.74
N TRP A 482 -9.11 10.49 -7.88
CA TRP A 482 -9.92 10.14 -9.05
C TRP A 482 -9.46 10.85 -10.32
N ALA A 483 -9.09 12.12 -10.23
CA ALA A 483 -8.55 12.89 -11.35
C ALA A 483 -7.24 12.27 -11.86
N GLY A 484 -6.35 11.85 -10.96
CA GLY A 484 -5.12 11.12 -11.32
C GLY A 484 -5.44 9.85 -12.11
N ALA A 485 -6.31 8.98 -11.57
CA ALA A 485 -6.68 7.73 -12.22
C ALA A 485 -7.41 7.91 -13.57
N LEU A 486 -8.10 9.03 -13.79
CA LEU A 486 -8.90 9.25 -15.00
C LEU A 486 -8.22 10.14 -16.05
N LEU A 487 -7.28 11.01 -15.66
CA LEU A 487 -6.68 12.03 -16.53
C LEU A 487 -5.19 11.81 -16.79
N VAL A 488 -4.50 11.07 -15.92
CA VAL A 488 -3.07 10.79 -16.07
C VAL A 488 -2.90 9.46 -16.81
N ASN A 489 -1.88 9.41 -17.64
CA ASN A 489 -1.37 8.21 -18.27
C ASN A 489 -0.06 7.77 -17.62
N HIS A 490 0.14 6.47 -17.48
CA HIS A 490 1.43 5.87 -17.21
C HIS A 490 1.58 4.54 -17.96
N THR A 491 2.80 4.23 -18.40
CA THR A 491 3.19 3.04 -19.19
C THR A 491 2.80 1.68 -18.59
N ALA A 492 2.47 1.63 -17.30
CA ALA A 492 2.22 0.42 -16.53
C ALA A 492 0.96 0.55 -15.64
N ASN A 493 -0.01 1.36 -16.07
CA ASN A 493 -1.27 1.60 -15.35
C ASN A 493 -1.06 2.20 -13.93
N GLY A 494 0.05 2.93 -13.75
CA GLY A 494 0.46 3.53 -12.49
C GLY A 494 -0.44 4.69 -12.03
N GLU A 495 -1.24 5.26 -12.92
CA GLU A 495 -2.22 6.30 -12.63
C GLU A 495 -3.29 5.87 -11.61
N LEU A 496 -3.57 4.55 -11.49
CA LEU A 496 -4.47 4.02 -10.47
C LEU A 496 -3.96 4.29 -9.05
N TYR A 497 -2.65 4.38 -8.84
CA TYR A 497 -2.10 4.58 -7.49
C TYR A 497 -2.54 5.91 -6.85
N PHE A 498 -3.00 6.88 -7.65
CA PHE A 498 -3.63 8.11 -7.15
C PHE A 498 -4.94 7.82 -6.40
N VAL A 499 -5.85 7.02 -6.95
CA VAL A 499 -7.12 6.72 -6.26
C VAL A 499 -6.91 5.82 -5.05
N TYR A 500 -5.88 4.97 -5.07
CA TYR A 500 -5.51 4.11 -3.93
C TYR A 500 -4.94 4.95 -2.79
N SER A 501 -4.06 5.91 -3.10
CA SER A 501 -3.52 6.88 -2.13
C SER A 501 -4.62 7.69 -1.44
N ALA A 502 -5.76 7.90 -2.11
CA ALA A 502 -6.88 8.67 -1.61
C ALA A 502 -7.89 7.86 -0.75
N ILE A 503 -7.74 6.54 -0.64
CA ILE A 503 -8.67 5.66 0.13
C ILE A 503 -8.91 6.18 1.55
N PRO A 504 -7.88 6.54 2.36
CA PRO A 504 -8.10 7.00 3.74
C PRO A 504 -9.08 8.17 3.85
N ALA A 505 -8.94 9.15 2.95
CA ALA A 505 -9.77 10.35 2.96
C ALA A 505 -11.20 10.06 2.51
N GLN A 506 -11.38 9.24 1.47
CA GLN A 506 -12.69 8.84 0.96
C GLN A 506 -13.46 7.99 1.98
N ALA A 507 -12.77 7.06 2.65
CA ALA A 507 -13.35 6.22 3.70
C ALA A 507 -13.74 7.06 4.92
N ALA A 508 -12.88 7.99 5.36
CA ALA A 508 -13.19 8.91 6.45
C ALA A 508 -14.37 9.83 6.13
N LEU A 509 -14.46 10.34 4.89
CA LEU A 509 -15.56 11.19 4.45
C LEU A 509 -16.88 10.41 4.34
N THR A 510 -16.83 9.15 3.90
CA THR A 510 -18.01 8.26 3.90
C THR A 510 -18.49 7.96 5.32
N ALA A 511 -17.59 7.64 6.23
CA ALA A 511 -17.94 7.45 7.64
C ALA A 511 -18.53 8.73 8.26
N TRP A 512 -17.97 9.90 7.94
CA TRP A 512 -18.50 11.19 8.38
C TRP A 512 -19.91 11.42 7.83
N LEU A 513 -20.17 11.19 6.54
CA LEU A 513 -21.52 11.24 5.98
C LEU A 513 -22.47 10.35 6.77
N LEU A 514 -22.11 9.08 6.98
CA LEU A 514 -22.96 8.12 7.69
C LEU A 514 -23.27 8.60 9.11
N THR A 515 -22.29 9.13 9.84
CA THR A 515 -22.50 9.67 11.19
C THR A 515 -23.44 10.88 11.22
N ALA A 516 -23.40 11.73 10.18
CA ALA A 516 -24.22 12.93 10.11
C ALA A 516 -25.68 12.65 9.70
N VAL A 517 -25.93 11.52 9.04
CA VAL A 517 -27.28 11.11 8.62
C VAL A 517 -27.90 10.06 9.55
N ALA A 518 -27.09 9.38 10.37
CA ALA A 518 -27.54 8.37 11.32
C ALA A 518 -28.23 9.00 12.55
N PRO A 519 -29.50 8.67 12.85
CA PRO A 519 -30.13 9.07 14.11
C PRO A 519 -29.46 8.45 15.35
N ARG A 520 -29.74 8.99 16.55
CA ARG A 520 -29.13 8.57 17.82
C ARG A 520 -29.26 7.07 18.15
N LYS A 521 -30.26 6.38 17.59
CA LYS A 521 -30.49 4.92 17.74
C LYS A 521 -30.45 4.18 16.39
N ALA A 522 -29.56 4.59 15.49
CA ALA A 522 -29.52 4.09 14.11
C ALA A 522 -28.84 2.72 13.90
N TYR A 523 -28.39 2.04 14.95
CA TYR A 523 -27.65 0.78 14.78
C TYR A 523 -28.45 -0.28 14.02
N LEU A 524 -29.75 -0.44 14.29
CA LEU A 524 -30.63 -1.33 13.53
C LEU A 524 -30.82 -0.89 12.07
N PRO A 525 -31.18 0.37 11.76
CA PRO A 525 -31.22 0.85 10.38
C PRO A 525 -29.89 0.69 9.62
N ILE A 526 -28.75 0.97 10.25
CA ILE A 526 -27.42 0.84 9.62
C ILE A 526 -27.13 -0.64 9.33
N ALA A 527 -27.36 -1.53 10.30
CA ALA A 527 -27.17 -2.96 10.12
C ALA A 527 -28.11 -3.52 9.03
N GLY A 528 -29.38 -3.09 9.03
CA GLY A 528 -30.36 -3.45 8.00
C GLY A 528 -29.97 -2.93 6.61
N GLY A 529 -29.42 -1.71 6.53
CA GLY A 529 -28.88 -1.15 5.29
C GLY A 529 -27.69 -1.94 4.78
N LEU A 530 -26.68 -2.19 5.63
CA LEU A 530 -25.52 -3.01 5.28
C LEU A 530 -25.93 -4.40 4.77
N LEU A 531 -26.85 -5.07 5.46
CA LEU A 531 -27.37 -6.38 5.06
C LEU A 531 -28.14 -6.30 3.74
N ALA A 532 -29.01 -5.31 3.56
CA ALA A 532 -29.73 -5.12 2.30
C ALA A 532 -28.77 -4.86 1.13
N GLY A 533 -27.72 -4.07 1.34
CA GLY A 533 -26.64 -3.86 0.38
C GLY A 533 -25.91 -5.15 0.04
N ALA A 534 -25.49 -5.91 1.05
CA ALA A 534 -24.80 -7.19 0.88
C ALA A 534 -25.64 -8.20 0.09
N LEU A 535 -26.92 -8.34 0.46
CA LEU A 535 -27.87 -9.21 -0.25
C LEU A 535 -28.10 -8.74 -1.69
N THR A 536 -28.26 -7.43 -1.90
CA THR A 536 -28.42 -6.87 -3.26
C THR A 536 -27.19 -7.17 -4.11
N GLY A 537 -25.98 -6.95 -3.57
CA GLY A 537 -24.74 -7.26 -4.27
C GLY A 537 -24.61 -8.73 -4.63
N ALA A 538 -24.88 -9.63 -3.67
CA ALA A 538 -24.86 -11.07 -3.89
C ALA A 538 -25.88 -11.53 -4.94
N LEU A 539 -27.12 -11.05 -4.86
CA LEU A 539 -28.18 -11.40 -5.81
C LEU A 539 -27.88 -10.87 -7.22
N LEU A 540 -27.38 -9.64 -7.35
CA LEU A 540 -26.98 -9.06 -8.64
C LEU A 540 -25.78 -9.80 -9.24
N TYR A 541 -24.79 -10.19 -8.44
CA TYR A 541 -23.68 -10.97 -8.96
C TYR A 541 -24.11 -12.39 -9.39
N ARG A 542 -24.95 -13.06 -8.59
CA ARG A 542 -25.33 -14.46 -8.80
C ARG A 542 -26.41 -14.68 -9.86
N PHE A 543 -27.44 -13.85 -9.83
CA PHE A 543 -28.64 -13.98 -10.67
C PHE A 543 -28.90 -12.76 -11.52
N GLY A 544 -28.08 -11.71 -11.35
CA GLY A 544 -28.24 -10.49 -12.09
C GLY A 544 -27.86 -10.67 -13.55
N PRO A 545 -28.20 -9.66 -14.34
CA PRO A 545 -28.08 -9.70 -15.78
C PRO A 545 -26.63 -9.56 -16.28
N GLY A 546 -26.37 -9.94 -17.53
CA GLY A 546 -25.09 -9.66 -18.20
C GLY A 546 -24.15 -10.87 -18.33
N LEU A 547 -24.70 -12.09 -18.31
CA LEU A 547 -24.01 -13.36 -18.60
C LEU A 547 -24.26 -13.84 -20.04
N ASP A 548 -24.84 -13.00 -20.89
CA ASP A 548 -25.41 -13.43 -22.17
C ASP A 548 -24.45 -13.14 -23.33
N GLY A 549 -23.96 -14.20 -23.99
CA GLY A 549 -23.23 -14.15 -25.26
C GLY A 549 -21.79 -13.63 -25.20
N PRO A 550 -21.07 -13.61 -26.34
CA PRO A 550 -19.70 -13.12 -26.41
C PRO A 550 -19.59 -11.63 -26.00
N TRP A 551 -18.62 -11.31 -25.13
CA TRP A 551 -18.40 -9.95 -24.61
C TRP A 551 -18.34 -8.89 -25.71
N GLN A 552 -17.65 -9.19 -26.81
CA GLN A 552 -17.39 -8.26 -27.91
C GLN A 552 -18.68 -7.71 -28.52
N ASP A 553 -19.71 -8.55 -28.61
CA ASP A 553 -21.00 -8.21 -29.22
C ASP A 553 -22.01 -7.65 -28.20
N HIS A 554 -21.90 -8.09 -26.93
CA HIS A 554 -22.92 -7.84 -25.90
C HIS A 554 -22.46 -6.88 -24.78
N TRP A 555 -21.26 -6.28 -24.86
CA TRP A 555 -20.70 -5.46 -23.78
C TRP A 555 -21.63 -4.35 -23.28
N ARG A 556 -22.42 -3.72 -24.16
CA ARG A 556 -23.39 -2.67 -23.79
C ARG A 556 -24.44 -3.19 -22.81
N TYR A 557 -24.95 -4.37 -23.12
CA TYR A 557 -25.94 -5.06 -22.31
C TYR A 557 -25.32 -5.56 -21.00
N ASN A 558 -24.13 -6.15 -21.08
CA ASN A 558 -23.41 -6.70 -19.94
C ASN A 558 -22.99 -5.63 -18.92
N LEU A 559 -22.65 -4.42 -19.39
CA LEU A 559 -22.36 -3.28 -18.50
C LEU A 559 -23.63 -2.55 -18.04
N GLY A 560 -24.58 -2.31 -18.96
CA GLY A 560 -25.74 -1.45 -18.71
C GLY A 560 -26.88 -2.11 -17.92
N ARG A 561 -27.19 -3.38 -18.17
CA ARG A 561 -28.35 -4.05 -17.54
C ARG A 561 -28.22 -4.13 -16.02
N PRO A 562 -27.05 -4.44 -15.41
CA PRO A 562 -26.92 -4.43 -13.95
C PRO A 562 -27.12 -3.04 -13.33
N VAL A 563 -26.71 -1.96 -14.01
CA VAL A 563 -26.97 -0.58 -13.56
C VAL A 563 -28.46 -0.31 -13.50
N ILE A 564 -29.20 -0.69 -14.55
CA ILE A 564 -30.65 -0.51 -14.62
C ILE A 564 -31.34 -1.29 -13.49
N VAL A 565 -30.95 -2.56 -13.27
CA VAL A 565 -31.52 -3.37 -12.18
C VAL A 565 -31.21 -2.75 -10.82
N LEU A 566 -29.98 -2.29 -10.58
CA LEU A 566 -29.62 -1.59 -9.35
C LEU A 566 -30.50 -0.36 -9.13
N LEU A 567 -30.71 0.47 -10.17
CA LEU A 567 -31.59 1.64 -10.09
C LEU A 567 -33.05 1.26 -9.79
N ILE A 568 -33.56 0.17 -10.37
CA ILE A 568 -34.90 -0.36 -10.07
C ILE A 568 -35.00 -0.81 -8.61
N VAL A 569 -34.01 -1.57 -8.10
CA VAL A 569 -33.96 -2.01 -6.70
C VAL A 569 -33.94 -0.80 -5.76
N LEU A 570 -33.14 0.22 -6.07
CA LEU A 570 -33.09 1.46 -5.28
C LEU A 570 -34.43 2.22 -5.31
N ALA A 571 -35.09 2.31 -6.48
CA ALA A 571 -36.39 2.95 -6.62
C ALA A 571 -37.50 2.22 -5.83
N ILE A 572 -37.54 0.88 -5.92
CA ILE A 572 -38.47 0.05 -5.15
C ILE A 572 -38.20 0.21 -3.65
N GLY A 573 -36.94 0.13 -3.21
CA GLY A 573 -36.55 0.32 -1.82
C GLY A 573 -36.95 1.70 -1.28
N ALA A 574 -36.75 2.76 -2.07
CA ALA A 574 -37.19 4.11 -1.72
C ALA A 574 -38.72 4.22 -1.62
N GLY A 575 -39.46 3.60 -2.54
CA GLY A 575 -40.93 3.53 -2.52
C GLY A 575 -41.46 2.79 -1.28
N LEU A 576 -40.91 1.62 -0.97
CA LEU A 576 -41.25 0.85 0.23
C LEU A 576 -40.94 1.63 1.51
N TRP A 577 -39.77 2.26 1.60
CA TRP A 577 -39.44 3.12 2.73
C TRP A 577 -40.43 4.28 2.88
N TRP A 578 -40.83 4.92 1.78
CA TRP A 578 -41.80 6.02 1.78
C TRP A 578 -43.21 5.59 2.22
N LEU A 579 -43.62 4.37 1.92
CA LEU A 579 -44.89 3.78 2.38
C LEU A 579 -44.81 3.41 3.87
N HIS A 580 -43.77 2.67 4.27
CA HIS A 580 -43.64 2.14 5.63
C HIS A 580 -43.33 3.20 6.69
N ARG A 581 -42.65 4.30 6.33
CA ARG A 581 -42.39 5.41 7.28
C ARG A 581 -43.68 6.05 7.83
N ARG A 582 -44.81 5.92 7.13
CA ARG A 582 -46.13 6.39 7.62
C ARG A 582 -46.66 5.53 8.76
N ARG A 583 -46.39 4.23 8.71
CA ARG A 583 -46.87 3.26 9.70
C ARG A 583 -45.91 3.14 10.88
N TRP A 584 -44.61 3.34 10.65
CA TRP A 584 -43.54 3.09 11.62
C TRP A 584 -42.74 4.39 11.84
N PRO A 585 -43.13 5.24 12.81
CA PRO A 585 -42.49 6.54 13.05
C PRO A 585 -40.98 6.45 13.31
N ALA A 586 -40.50 5.32 13.83
CA ALA A 586 -39.08 5.04 14.03
C ALA A 586 -38.24 5.03 12.74
N MET A 587 -38.87 4.92 11.56
CA MET A 587 -38.20 4.98 10.25
C MET A 587 -38.07 6.41 9.69
N VAL A 588 -38.72 7.39 10.32
CA VAL A 588 -38.63 8.78 9.88
C VAL A 588 -37.20 9.29 10.11
N GLY A 589 -36.56 9.77 9.04
CA GLY A 589 -35.18 10.26 9.07
C GLY A 589 -34.07 9.20 8.96
N THR A 590 -34.41 7.91 8.85
CA THR A 590 -33.40 6.84 8.69
C THR A 590 -33.02 6.53 7.25
N GLY A 591 -33.85 6.92 6.27
CA GLY A 591 -33.73 6.48 4.88
C GLY A 591 -32.37 6.78 4.24
N LEU A 592 -31.81 7.96 4.47
CA LEU A 592 -30.48 8.31 3.95
C LEU A 592 -29.36 7.51 4.62
N ALA A 593 -29.46 7.24 5.93
CA ALA A 593 -28.48 6.40 6.63
C ALA A 593 -28.53 4.95 6.12
N VAL A 594 -29.73 4.41 5.88
CA VAL A 594 -29.94 3.09 5.28
C VAL A 594 -29.35 3.03 3.88
N LEU A 595 -29.57 4.06 3.04
CA LEU A 595 -29.05 4.12 1.69
C LEU A 595 -27.52 4.17 1.65
N VAL A 596 -26.90 5.01 2.50
CA VAL A 596 -25.43 5.09 2.62
C VAL A 596 -24.88 3.76 3.12
N ALA A 597 -25.49 3.18 4.16
CA ALA A 597 -25.12 1.87 4.69
C ALA A 597 -25.29 0.74 3.66
N ALA A 598 -26.34 0.76 2.84
CA ALA A 598 -26.54 -0.20 1.76
C ALA A 598 -25.46 -0.06 0.68
N GLY A 599 -25.11 1.16 0.29
CA GLY A 599 -24.02 1.38 -0.67
C GLY A 599 -22.64 0.92 -0.18
N ILE A 600 -22.38 1.01 1.13
CA ILE A 600 -21.22 0.38 1.78
C ILE A 600 -21.38 -1.16 1.71
N GLY A 601 -22.55 -1.69 2.07
CA GLY A 601 -22.84 -3.12 2.10
C GLY A 601 -22.74 -3.82 0.74
N LEU A 602 -22.90 -3.11 -0.38
CA LEU A 602 -22.81 -3.69 -1.74
C LEU A 602 -21.49 -4.42 -2.01
N GLY A 603 -20.39 -4.02 -1.37
CA GLY A 603 -19.08 -4.68 -1.55
C GLY A 603 -18.84 -5.89 -0.63
N TRP A 604 -19.78 -6.20 0.26
CA TRP A 604 -19.62 -7.29 1.23
C TRP A 604 -19.50 -8.65 0.52
N ASP A 605 -20.40 -8.94 -0.41
CA ASP A 605 -20.39 -10.19 -1.19
C ASP A 605 -19.06 -10.39 -1.93
N THR A 606 -18.58 -9.34 -2.61
CA THR A 606 -17.32 -9.39 -3.35
C THR A 606 -16.14 -9.69 -2.44
N THR A 607 -16.11 -9.05 -1.28
CA THR A 607 -15.05 -9.26 -0.29
C THR A 607 -15.12 -10.67 0.27
N TRP A 608 -16.32 -11.14 0.62
CA TRP A 608 -16.52 -12.51 1.09
C TRP A 608 -16.02 -13.52 0.07
N ARG A 609 -16.44 -13.42 -1.20
CA ARG A 609 -15.98 -14.32 -2.29
C ARG A 609 -14.48 -14.24 -2.52
N GLY A 610 -13.89 -13.05 -2.43
CA GLY A 610 -12.44 -12.86 -2.57
C GLY A 610 -11.68 -13.59 -1.46
N VAL A 611 -12.05 -13.33 -0.21
CA VAL A 611 -11.40 -13.92 0.97
C VAL A 611 -11.65 -15.43 1.06
N SER A 612 -12.88 -15.89 0.84
CA SER A 612 -13.21 -17.31 0.90
C SER A 612 -12.56 -18.10 -0.24
N GLY A 613 -12.51 -17.54 -1.44
CA GLY A 613 -11.81 -18.13 -2.58
C GLY A 613 -10.30 -18.21 -2.36
N GLN A 614 -9.69 -17.17 -1.80
CA GLN A 614 -8.28 -17.20 -1.40
C GLN A 614 -8.03 -18.23 -0.30
N ALA A 615 -8.89 -18.29 0.72
CA ALA A 615 -8.80 -19.27 1.79
C ALA A 615 -8.88 -20.70 1.24
N GLU A 616 -9.86 -20.97 0.37
CA GLU A 616 -10.03 -22.28 -0.27
C GLU A 616 -8.80 -22.66 -1.09
N GLN A 617 -8.26 -21.75 -1.90
CA GLN A 617 -7.05 -22.00 -2.69
C GLN A 617 -5.83 -22.27 -1.80
N ALA A 618 -5.66 -21.47 -0.75
CA ALA A 618 -4.57 -21.59 0.21
C ALA A 618 -4.61 -22.92 0.97
N PHE A 619 -5.76 -23.30 1.52
CA PHE A 619 -5.90 -24.55 2.28
C PHE A 619 -5.87 -25.81 1.40
N ASN A 620 -6.31 -25.71 0.14
CA ASN A 620 -6.22 -26.82 -0.81
C ASN A 620 -4.85 -26.91 -1.52
N GLY A 621 -3.91 -25.99 -1.25
CA GLY A 621 -2.61 -25.94 -1.92
C GLY A 621 -2.70 -25.70 -3.42
N THR A 622 -3.76 -25.02 -3.88
CA THR A 622 -4.03 -24.71 -5.29
C THR A 622 -3.78 -23.24 -5.63
N THR A 623 -3.05 -22.53 -4.76
CA THR A 623 -2.62 -21.15 -4.99
C THR A 623 -1.91 -21.03 -6.34
N PRO A 624 -2.36 -20.12 -7.24
CA PRO A 624 -1.68 -19.90 -8.50
C PRO A 624 -0.25 -19.41 -8.24
N SER A 625 0.75 -20.18 -8.68
CA SER A 625 2.10 -19.63 -8.91
C SER A 625 2.05 -18.69 -10.12
N ALA A 626 2.91 -17.67 -10.17
CA ALA A 626 3.08 -16.90 -11.41
C ALA A 626 3.56 -17.77 -12.60
N GLY A 627 4.04 -18.99 -12.34
CA GLY A 627 4.27 -20.02 -13.35
C GLY A 627 2.97 -20.72 -13.80
N LYS A 628 2.69 -20.75 -15.11
CA LYS A 628 1.64 -21.61 -15.69
C LYS A 628 2.02 -23.08 -15.55
N LYS A 629 1.02 -23.97 -15.47
CA LYS A 629 1.17 -25.44 -15.49
C LYS A 629 2.09 -25.87 -16.64
N GLY A 630 3.34 -26.20 -16.32
CA GLY A 630 4.37 -26.65 -17.26
C GLY A 630 5.77 -26.24 -16.81
N ASP A 631 6.04 -24.94 -16.71
CA ASP A 631 7.40 -24.42 -16.53
C ASP A 631 7.41 -23.25 -15.52
N PHE A 632 8.15 -23.41 -14.42
CA PHE A 632 8.49 -22.29 -13.53
C PHE A 632 9.63 -21.49 -14.13
N TRP A 633 9.60 -20.16 -13.98
CA TRP A 633 10.64 -19.31 -14.56
C TRP A 633 11.91 -19.41 -13.71
N VAL A 634 11.78 -19.27 -12.39
CA VAL A 634 12.90 -19.44 -11.45
C VAL A 634 12.82 -20.79 -10.72
N THR A 635 13.91 -21.54 -10.74
CA THR A 635 14.07 -22.87 -10.17
C THR A 635 14.79 -22.82 -8.83
N GLN A 636 14.62 -23.88 -8.03
CA GLN A 636 15.33 -24.03 -6.77
C GLN A 636 16.87 -24.00 -6.95
N ASN A 637 17.39 -24.52 -8.07
CA ASN A 637 18.83 -24.51 -8.34
C ASN A 637 19.37 -23.10 -8.61
N GLU A 638 18.62 -22.28 -9.36
CA GLU A 638 18.94 -20.86 -9.53
C GLU A 638 18.95 -20.13 -8.19
N MET A 639 17.89 -20.28 -7.39
CA MET A 639 17.83 -19.63 -6.08
C MET A 639 18.96 -20.07 -5.14
N ARG A 640 19.38 -21.35 -5.20
CA ARG A 640 20.53 -21.85 -4.41
C ARG A 640 21.86 -21.23 -4.85
N ALA A 641 22.09 -21.09 -6.15
CA ALA A 641 23.28 -20.43 -6.66
C ALA A 641 23.32 -18.94 -6.30
N ALA A 642 22.16 -18.28 -6.35
CA ALA A 642 22.04 -16.89 -5.96
C ALA A 642 22.27 -16.68 -4.45
N ALA A 643 21.66 -17.53 -3.60
CA ALA A 643 21.89 -17.52 -2.16
C ALA A 643 23.36 -17.80 -1.80
N TRP A 644 24.01 -18.73 -2.51
CA TRP A 644 25.44 -18.98 -2.31
C TRP A 644 26.27 -17.72 -2.59
N LEU A 645 25.97 -16.97 -3.66
CA LEU A 645 26.64 -15.68 -3.93
C LEU A 645 26.38 -14.66 -2.83
N ALA A 646 25.13 -14.50 -2.39
CA ALA A 646 24.77 -13.60 -1.29
C ALA A 646 25.59 -13.86 -0.03
N ASP A 647 25.84 -15.13 0.30
CA ASP A 647 26.56 -15.55 1.51
C ASP A 647 28.09 -15.53 1.37
N ASN A 648 28.63 -15.57 0.14
CA ASN A 648 30.08 -15.83 -0.09
C ASN A 648 30.80 -14.72 -0.87
N ALA A 649 30.10 -13.77 -1.46
CA ALA A 649 30.69 -12.61 -2.14
C ALA A 649 30.62 -11.34 -1.25
N PRO A 650 31.63 -10.46 -1.31
CA PRO A 650 31.55 -9.13 -0.72
C PRO A 650 30.38 -8.33 -1.30
N ALA A 651 29.56 -7.71 -0.44
CA ALA A 651 28.32 -7.02 -0.83
C ALA A 651 28.53 -5.86 -1.82
N GLU A 652 29.73 -5.29 -1.89
CA GLU A 652 30.12 -4.26 -2.85
C GLU A 652 30.49 -4.79 -4.24
N ASP A 653 30.63 -6.09 -4.42
CA ASP A 653 31.02 -6.70 -5.70
C ASP A 653 29.86 -6.69 -6.70
N TYR A 654 30.18 -6.57 -7.99
CA TYR A 654 29.17 -6.66 -9.04
C TYR A 654 29.16 -8.02 -9.71
N VAL A 655 27.97 -8.44 -10.13
CA VAL A 655 27.71 -9.71 -10.80
C VAL A 655 27.35 -9.44 -12.26
N ALA A 656 27.95 -10.15 -13.22
CA ALA A 656 27.41 -10.21 -14.57
C ALA A 656 26.52 -11.43 -14.71
N THR A 657 25.46 -11.35 -15.52
CA THR A 657 24.52 -12.45 -15.75
C THR A 657 24.02 -12.44 -17.19
N ASN A 658 23.71 -13.62 -17.73
CA ASN A 658 23.10 -13.78 -19.05
C ASN A 658 21.55 -13.87 -19.00
N VAL A 659 20.96 -13.61 -17.84
CA VAL A 659 19.52 -13.64 -17.61
C VAL A 659 18.93 -12.24 -17.80
N HIS A 660 18.26 -12.01 -18.93
CA HIS A 660 17.67 -10.70 -19.23
C HIS A 660 16.13 -10.68 -19.22
N CYS A 661 15.51 -11.82 -19.48
CA CYS A 661 14.08 -11.91 -19.76
C CYS A 661 13.30 -12.56 -18.62
N GLU A 662 12.07 -12.10 -18.38
CA GLU A 662 11.17 -12.58 -17.31
C GLU A 662 10.96 -14.10 -17.38
N MET A 663 10.95 -14.67 -18.59
CA MET A 663 10.83 -16.11 -18.86
C MET A 663 12.17 -16.86 -18.80
N VAL A 664 13.22 -16.24 -18.25
CA VAL A 664 14.63 -16.68 -18.22
C VAL A 664 15.29 -16.74 -19.60
N LYS A 665 14.66 -17.40 -20.57
CA LYS A 665 15.17 -17.55 -21.93
C LYS A 665 15.29 -16.19 -22.62
N THR A 666 16.50 -15.90 -23.12
CA THR A 666 16.82 -14.68 -23.85
C THR A 666 16.67 -14.90 -25.36
N ASP A 667 15.56 -14.42 -25.92
CA ASP A 667 15.23 -14.53 -27.35
C ASP A 667 14.53 -13.27 -27.90
N ALA A 668 14.06 -13.33 -29.14
CA ALA A 668 13.41 -12.19 -29.81
C ALA A 668 12.08 -11.77 -29.17
N ASP A 669 11.44 -12.64 -28.37
CA ASP A 669 10.20 -12.36 -27.66
C ASP A 669 10.42 -11.94 -26.20
N CYS A 670 11.67 -11.58 -25.86
CA CYS A 670 12.08 -11.17 -24.52
C CYS A 670 11.16 -10.11 -23.92
N THR A 671 10.66 -10.42 -22.72
CA THR A 671 10.11 -9.42 -21.81
C THR A 671 11.21 -9.04 -20.82
N ASN A 672 11.81 -7.87 -20.98
CA ASN A 672 13.04 -7.40 -20.31
C ASN A 672 12.84 -6.99 -18.81
N ARG A 673 11.98 -7.72 -18.09
CA ARG A 673 11.60 -7.53 -16.68
C ARG A 673 12.20 -8.60 -15.75
N SER A 674 13.34 -9.18 -16.11
CA SER A 674 14.07 -10.07 -15.20
C SER A 674 14.79 -9.23 -14.14
N PHE A 675 14.37 -9.36 -12.89
CA PHE A 675 14.97 -8.64 -11.75
C PHE A 675 15.45 -9.58 -10.65
N TRP A 676 15.38 -10.90 -10.87
CA TRP A 676 15.52 -11.88 -9.82
C TRP A 676 16.98 -12.20 -9.48
N VAL A 677 17.93 -12.01 -10.40
CA VAL A 677 19.35 -12.29 -10.11
C VAL A 677 19.87 -11.25 -9.14
N SER A 678 19.68 -9.94 -9.40
CA SER A 678 20.09 -8.90 -8.45
C SER A 678 19.36 -9.00 -7.10
N ALA A 679 18.09 -9.41 -7.12
CA ALA A 679 17.30 -9.61 -5.91
C ALA A 679 17.83 -10.76 -5.03
N LEU A 680 18.00 -11.94 -5.61
CA LEU A 680 18.34 -13.16 -4.86
C LEU A 680 19.83 -13.28 -4.55
N THR A 681 20.68 -12.66 -5.36
CA THR A 681 22.10 -12.53 -5.02
C THR A 681 22.33 -11.43 -4.01
N GLU A 682 21.41 -10.46 -3.89
CA GLU A 682 21.58 -9.22 -3.11
C GLU A 682 22.77 -8.36 -3.58
N HIS A 683 23.21 -8.54 -4.83
CA HIS A 683 24.29 -7.77 -5.45
C HIS A 683 23.79 -6.97 -6.66
N ALA A 684 24.42 -5.83 -6.91
CA ALA A 684 24.20 -5.09 -8.14
C ALA A 684 24.76 -5.90 -9.33
N VAL A 685 24.05 -5.88 -10.45
CA VAL A 685 24.44 -6.58 -11.67
C VAL A 685 24.84 -5.63 -12.78
N VAL A 686 25.74 -6.06 -13.67
CA VAL A 686 26.15 -5.28 -14.84
C VAL A 686 24.94 -4.96 -15.73
N LEU A 687 24.15 -5.99 -16.03
CA LEU A 687 22.90 -5.90 -16.76
C LEU A 687 22.07 -7.17 -16.55
N GLU A 688 20.81 -7.06 -16.09
CA GLU A 688 19.80 -8.12 -16.20
C GLU A 688 18.61 -7.64 -17.05
N GLY A 689 17.59 -7.02 -16.47
CA GLY A 689 16.45 -6.42 -17.14
C GLY A 689 16.49 -4.89 -17.06
N TRP A 690 16.09 -4.24 -18.15
CA TRP A 690 16.14 -2.79 -18.30
C TRP A 690 14.76 -2.13 -18.45
N ALA A 691 13.67 -2.88 -18.29
CA ALA A 691 12.31 -2.34 -18.45
C ALA A 691 12.05 -1.08 -17.61
N TYR A 692 12.62 -1.02 -16.41
CA TYR A 692 12.39 0.08 -15.46
C TYR A 692 13.38 1.23 -15.61
N GLN A 693 14.30 1.15 -16.57
CA GLN A 693 15.18 2.26 -16.90
C GLN A 693 14.36 3.46 -17.40
N PRO A 694 14.66 4.69 -16.95
CA PRO A 694 13.94 5.88 -17.39
C PRO A 694 13.90 6.00 -18.92
N ALA A 695 15.03 5.80 -19.60
CA ALA A 695 15.11 5.85 -21.07
C ALA A 695 14.16 4.84 -21.74
N THR A 696 14.13 3.60 -21.25
CA THR A 696 13.25 2.54 -21.76
C THR A 696 11.78 2.85 -21.54
N GLN A 697 11.41 3.40 -20.38
CA GLN A 697 10.03 3.81 -20.10
C GLN A 697 9.60 5.05 -20.90
N SER A 698 10.51 6.00 -21.13
CA SER A 698 10.23 7.17 -21.97
C SER A 698 9.96 6.78 -23.42
N ALA A 699 10.61 5.73 -23.93
CA ALA A 699 10.42 5.20 -25.28
C ALA A 699 9.15 4.33 -25.44
N HIS A 700 8.25 4.31 -24.44
CA HIS A 700 7.07 3.46 -24.48
C HIS A 700 6.14 3.80 -25.64
N GLY A 701 5.86 2.81 -26.50
CA GLY A 701 4.96 2.99 -27.64
C GLY A 701 5.65 3.55 -28.87
N GLU A 702 6.92 3.96 -28.77
CA GLU A 702 7.71 4.33 -29.94
C GLU A 702 7.79 3.15 -30.92
N SER A 703 7.57 3.44 -32.19
CA SER A 703 7.52 2.43 -33.27
C SER A 703 6.54 1.27 -33.03
N GLY A 704 5.52 1.45 -32.18
CA GLY A 704 4.58 0.38 -31.85
C GLY A 704 5.19 -0.72 -30.99
N ILE A 705 6.16 -0.38 -30.12
CA ILE A 705 6.80 -1.34 -29.21
C ILE A 705 6.57 -0.92 -27.75
N PRO A 706 6.04 -1.81 -26.88
CA PRO A 706 5.92 -1.51 -25.46
C PRO A 706 7.29 -1.51 -24.77
N TYR A 707 7.44 -0.75 -23.67
CA TYR A 707 8.73 -0.54 -23.00
C TYR A 707 9.37 -1.86 -22.55
N PHE A 708 8.54 -2.83 -22.15
CA PHE A 708 9.00 -4.13 -21.68
C PHE A 708 9.50 -5.06 -22.80
N LYS A 709 9.38 -4.65 -24.07
CA LYS A 709 9.94 -5.31 -25.26
C LYS A 709 10.96 -4.43 -25.99
N ALA A 710 11.21 -3.22 -25.51
CA ALA A 710 12.17 -2.33 -26.14
C ALA A 710 13.60 -2.87 -25.98
N ALA A 711 14.44 -2.59 -26.99
CA ALA A 711 15.86 -2.92 -26.94
C ALA A 711 16.56 -2.27 -25.73
N SER A 712 17.72 -2.82 -25.35
CA SER A 712 18.53 -2.21 -24.28
C SER A 712 18.86 -0.76 -24.64
N PRO A 713 18.69 0.20 -23.71
CA PRO A 713 19.16 1.56 -23.92
C PRO A 713 20.70 1.63 -23.99
N GLU A 714 21.39 0.56 -23.58
CA GLU A 714 22.84 0.42 -23.52
C GLU A 714 23.29 -0.82 -24.34
N PRO A 715 23.21 -0.77 -25.68
CA PRO A 715 23.47 -1.93 -26.54
C PRO A 715 24.93 -2.41 -26.48
N GLU A 716 25.88 -1.49 -26.26
CA GLU A 716 27.30 -1.86 -26.10
C GLU A 716 27.51 -2.65 -24.80
N ARG A 717 26.92 -2.19 -23.69
CA ARG A 717 26.97 -2.87 -22.39
C ARG A 717 26.39 -4.27 -22.47
N GLN A 718 25.23 -4.40 -23.13
CA GLN A 718 24.60 -5.70 -23.37
C GLN A 718 25.51 -6.63 -24.17
N ARG A 719 26.08 -6.14 -25.29
CA ARG A 719 26.99 -6.95 -26.12
C ARG A 719 28.22 -7.44 -25.34
N ILE A 720 28.85 -6.58 -24.53
CA ILE A 720 30.02 -6.95 -23.71
C ILE A 720 29.63 -7.99 -22.65
N ASN A 721 28.51 -7.77 -21.96
CA ASN A 721 27.97 -8.70 -20.97
C ASN A 721 27.68 -10.08 -21.61
N ASP A 722 26.94 -10.13 -22.72
CA ASP A 722 26.49 -11.37 -23.34
C ASP A 722 27.65 -12.16 -23.96
N ALA A 723 28.67 -11.46 -24.48
CA ALA A 723 29.90 -12.07 -24.99
C ALA A 723 30.70 -12.78 -23.89
N ALA A 724 30.63 -12.30 -22.63
CA ALA A 724 31.30 -12.96 -21.50
C ALA A 724 30.76 -14.37 -21.21
N PHE A 725 29.54 -14.69 -21.68
CA PHE A 725 28.94 -16.02 -21.52
C PHE A 725 29.01 -16.83 -22.81
N SER A 726 28.67 -16.21 -23.95
CA SER A 726 28.52 -16.91 -25.22
C SER A 726 29.85 -17.17 -25.95
N ALA A 727 30.80 -16.24 -25.86
CA ALA A 727 32.10 -16.30 -26.55
C ALA A 727 33.20 -15.62 -25.71
N PRO A 728 33.52 -16.15 -24.51
CA PRO A 728 34.41 -15.48 -23.57
C PRO A 728 35.85 -15.43 -24.11
N THR A 729 36.52 -14.31 -23.84
CA THR A 729 37.95 -14.12 -24.08
C THR A 729 38.58 -13.47 -22.85
N ALA A 730 39.88 -13.70 -22.62
CA ALA A 730 40.59 -13.08 -21.49
C ALA A 730 40.47 -11.54 -21.49
N SER A 731 40.61 -10.91 -22.67
CA SER A 731 40.43 -9.46 -22.82
C SER A 731 39.00 -8.99 -22.59
N GLY A 732 38.00 -9.76 -23.03
CA GLY A 732 36.59 -9.42 -22.80
C GLY A 732 36.19 -9.52 -21.33
N LEU A 733 36.69 -10.52 -20.60
CA LEU A 733 36.48 -10.63 -19.16
C LEU A 733 37.23 -9.52 -18.39
N ALA A 734 38.43 -9.15 -18.83
CA ALA A 734 39.14 -8.01 -18.28
C ALA A 734 38.39 -6.69 -18.53
N GLU A 735 37.81 -6.48 -19.72
CA GLU A 735 36.97 -5.31 -20.00
C GLU A 735 35.74 -5.26 -19.08
N LEU A 736 35.04 -6.38 -18.89
CA LEU A 736 33.89 -6.48 -17.99
C LEU A 736 34.26 -6.12 -16.54
N ARG A 737 35.40 -6.62 -16.06
CA ARG A 737 35.94 -6.30 -14.73
C ARG A 737 36.37 -4.85 -14.61
N ASP A 738 37.09 -4.33 -15.58
CA ASP A 738 37.75 -3.03 -15.46
C ASP A 738 36.77 -1.87 -15.72
N ARG A 739 35.88 -2.02 -16.70
CA ARG A 739 34.86 -1.01 -17.08
C ARG A 739 33.61 -1.09 -16.21
N TYR A 740 33.10 -2.29 -15.95
CA TYR A 740 31.84 -2.50 -15.24
C TYR A 740 32.01 -3.08 -13.83
N LYS A 741 33.24 -3.24 -13.33
CA LYS A 741 33.54 -3.67 -11.95
C LYS A 741 32.97 -5.04 -11.56
N ALA A 742 32.60 -5.86 -12.55
CA ALA A 742 32.17 -7.22 -12.29
C ALA A 742 33.32 -8.02 -11.68
N LYS A 743 33.02 -8.79 -10.64
CA LYS A 743 33.96 -9.78 -10.07
C LYS A 743 33.42 -11.21 -10.16
N TRP A 744 32.12 -11.35 -10.38
CA TRP A 744 31.41 -12.61 -10.40
C TRP A 744 30.60 -12.75 -11.68
N LEU A 745 30.48 -13.97 -12.18
CA LEU A 745 29.59 -14.34 -13.27
C LEU A 745 28.54 -15.32 -12.75
N TYR A 746 27.28 -14.97 -12.90
CA TYR A 746 26.15 -15.86 -12.69
C TYR A 746 25.72 -16.40 -14.07
N ALA A 747 26.19 -17.60 -14.41
CA ALA A 747 25.99 -18.19 -15.73
C ALA A 747 24.85 -19.22 -15.71
N ASP A 748 23.77 -18.94 -16.44
CA ASP A 748 22.58 -19.79 -16.50
C ASP A 748 22.36 -20.36 -17.91
N LYS A 749 22.50 -21.68 -18.05
CA LYS A 749 22.35 -22.36 -19.35
C LYS A 749 20.92 -22.34 -19.89
N ARG A 750 19.91 -22.07 -19.04
CA ARG A 750 18.51 -21.93 -19.48
C ARG A 750 18.25 -20.58 -20.14
N ALA A 751 19.03 -19.56 -19.78
CA ALA A 751 18.84 -18.20 -20.28
C ALA A 751 19.42 -18.02 -21.69
N SER A 752 20.66 -18.46 -21.91
CA SER A 752 21.34 -18.44 -23.22
C SER A 752 22.53 -19.41 -23.22
N PRO A 753 23.14 -19.70 -24.39
CA PRO A 753 24.32 -20.57 -24.44
C PRO A 753 25.47 -20.04 -23.58
N VAL A 754 25.98 -20.91 -22.69
CA VAL A 754 27.19 -20.65 -21.89
C VAL A 754 28.34 -21.47 -22.44
N SER A 755 29.40 -20.79 -22.89
CA SER A 755 30.59 -21.43 -23.47
C SER A 755 31.35 -22.24 -22.41
N PRO A 756 31.77 -23.48 -22.72
CA PRO A 756 32.62 -24.27 -21.83
C PRO A 756 34.01 -23.65 -21.61
N GLU A 757 34.47 -22.78 -22.52
CA GLU A 757 35.76 -22.07 -22.40
C GLU A 757 35.82 -21.18 -21.14
N LEU A 758 34.67 -20.77 -20.60
CA LEU A 758 34.60 -19.96 -19.39
C LEU A 758 35.28 -20.64 -18.19
N ALA A 759 35.25 -21.97 -18.12
CA ALA A 759 35.90 -22.75 -17.07
C ALA A 759 37.44 -22.69 -17.11
N ASN A 760 38.02 -22.31 -18.25
CA ASN A 760 39.46 -22.10 -18.40
C ASN A 760 39.88 -20.65 -18.08
N LEU A 761 38.94 -19.70 -18.18
CA LEU A 761 39.21 -18.26 -18.08
C LEU A 761 38.79 -17.66 -16.72
N ALA A 762 37.90 -18.33 -15.99
CA ALA A 762 37.39 -17.91 -14.69
C ALA A 762 37.32 -19.11 -13.72
N THR A 763 37.38 -18.86 -12.42
CA THR A 763 37.35 -19.93 -11.41
C THR A 763 35.92 -20.30 -11.06
N GLU A 764 35.49 -21.53 -11.35
CA GLU A 764 34.21 -22.03 -10.84
C GLU A 764 34.23 -22.11 -9.32
N ARG A 765 33.27 -21.46 -8.67
CA ARG A 765 33.13 -21.46 -7.20
C ARG A 765 31.93 -22.24 -6.72
N PHE A 766 30.87 -22.30 -7.53
CA PHE A 766 29.65 -23.02 -7.19
C PHE A 766 28.90 -23.47 -8.44
N ARG A 767 28.15 -24.57 -8.32
CA ARG A 767 27.30 -25.11 -9.39
C ARG A 767 26.03 -25.73 -8.80
N ALA A 768 24.89 -25.38 -9.36
CA ALA A 768 23.61 -26.00 -9.05
C ALA A 768 22.81 -26.19 -10.35
N GLY A 769 22.68 -27.45 -10.80
CA GLY A 769 22.00 -27.78 -12.05
C GLY A 769 22.61 -27.05 -13.25
N ASP A 770 21.78 -26.25 -13.93
CA ASP A 770 22.14 -25.47 -15.13
C ASP A 770 22.86 -24.15 -14.81
N VAL A 771 22.99 -23.80 -13.53
CA VAL A 771 23.64 -22.56 -13.09
C VAL A 771 25.05 -22.83 -12.60
N ILE A 772 25.98 -21.98 -13.01
CA ILE A 772 27.38 -22.00 -12.60
C ILE A 772 27.79 -20.60 -12.17
N VAL A 773 28.40 -20.50 -11.00
CA VAL A 773 28.96 -19.26 -10.47
C VAL A 773 30.47 -19.27 -10.66
N TYR A 774 30.98 -18.29 -11.39
CA TYR A 774 32.42 -18.09 -11.58
C TYR A 774 32.90 -16.82 -10.89
N GLN A 775 34.14 -16.86 -10.41
CA GLN A 775 34.90 -15.68 -9.99
C GLN A 775 35.88 -15.29 -11.09
N LEU A 776 35.87 -14.02 -11.46
CA LEU A 776 36.82 -13.46 -12.42
C LEU A 776 38.23 -13.37 -11.81
N PRO A 777 39.29 -13.56 -12.62
CA PRO A 777 40.66 -13.36 -12.16
C PRO A 777 40.89 -11.91 -11.71
N GLY A 778 41.73 -11.76 -10.67
CA GLY A 778 42.08 -10.49 -10.04
C GLY A 778 42.72 -9.47 -10.96
#